data_AF-A0A952RWC6-F1
#
_entry.id   AF-A0A952RWC6-F1
#
_cell.length_a   1.000
_cell.length_b   1.000
_cell.length_c   1.000
_cell.angle_alpha   90.00
_cell.angle_beta   90.00
_cell.angle_gamma   90.00
#
_symmetry.space_group_name_H-M   'P 1'
#
loop_
_entity.id
_entity.type
_entity.pdbx_description
1 polymer ?
#
loop_
_entity_poly.entity_id
_entity_poly.type
_entity_poly.pdbx_seq_one_letter_code
_entity_poly.pdbx_strand_id
1 'polypeptide(L)'
;MRVIASVQSKRGSSRGLIHYIAHSKIDTEREHEKGRELFNAFADELSVKSANNSIKPVVGRGRPSNEDLHHLVLSFRPDDYRALGSTEKQRRAALKDTTRAAMARLETLLNADRVSWAASVHLNTKNPHVHIAIQKEFLNKDLETRSMTKIPRESLPYFELRDGEKVLTSGGLIDAAIEKMEQLMVRDRERELTRRARQSRKESGSLTRDKTDLEKGEGIHQEAKEEREILRRGILAEYELQRIESKLKILTEHGDRMRFLVADPVSGQKRRLSLHDLEQSSVSSNLEPNTSPERQIRTILLKMRAHEEAAKDSLKKAATDAIREAVGIKKLYKKSGWKLPTPSLTKDDLDKLQKHCLEHSNARRFSYLESIRTELENKQEVEPRSNEDFSRLAAEKAVSEMRERLLAKNYADLNDRQYISVVNVGQRKVSLAQLDREEATSKSAVVVFARKLKDTALRLAGKGQGSTVSNENDRLRHDIVSKLNGQLSGVRENQRNEGNKAKIIGTILAANCEGKTPSEPIYSTDQLAEIDTLSLRLKLEEHYDKNWNEQLTLIASAGNDSRAYRKLLKVNPTADFTDHKNKIIAGRAIAREIASRVELDKAKEELRTFTRSKHFQKVAIADKATGDVAFLSLHDVDPPRRNSLLDRALDQVFESREHRAIRRTIKSLVEGREQRLNDEVSAAKGIVDSAALNASEFKQSSLFGLRNEPVAKPIFTSSEITAIEKRAFGTRDASEAVRLQKVLASAAEQPAGSLTDILRDFENPGPTSTQNKERDTALQKIANQQAAVVSENPARVSVGADRVKEPSLYGHSR
;
A
#
# COMPACT_ATOMS: atom_id res chain seq x y z
N MET A 1 1.38 0.27 -51.02
CA MET A 1 1.86 0.67 -49.67
C MET A 1 2.14 -0.57 -48.84
N ARG A 2 3.17 -0.56 -47.99
CA ARG A 2 3.57 -1.70 -47.13
C ARG A 2 2.61 -1.91 -45.95
N VAL A 3 2.10 -0.81 -45.41
CA VAL A 3 1.08 -0.75 -44.37
C VAL A 3 -0.07 0.14 -44.86
N ILE A 4 -1.31 -0.24 -44.58
CA ILE A 4 -2.51 0.54 -44.89
C ILE A 4 -3.33 0.71 -43.61
N ALA A 5 -3.65 1.96 -43.25
CA ALA A 5 -4.55 2.30 -42.16
C ALA A 5 -5.93 2.68 -42.71
N SER A 6 -7.00 2.10 -42.16
CA SER A 6 -8.37 2.41 -42.54
C SER A 6 -9.31 2.42 -41.34
N VAL A 7 -10.26 3.36 -41.33
CA VAL A 7 -11.36 3.37 -40.35
C VAL A 7 -12.51 2.56 -40.92
N GLN A 8 -12.93 1.53 -40.19
CA GLN A 8 -14.01 0.65 -40.61
C GLN A 8 -15.36 1.20 -40.14
N SER A 9 -16.38 1.03 -40.98
CA SER A 9 -17.76 1.27 -40.55
C SER A 9 -18.13 0.28 -39.44
N LYS A 10 -18.87 0.77 -38.45
CA LYS A 10 -19.23 -0.01 -37.25
C LYS A 10 -20.10 -1.19 -37.65
N ARG A 11 -19.53 -2.40 -37.70
CA ARG A 11 -20.33 -3.63 -37.84
C ARG A 11 -20.86 -3.99 -36.45
N GLY A 12 -22.18 -3.83 -36.26
CA GLY A 12 -22.83 -4.07 -34.98
C GLY A 12 -22.77 -5.54 -34.56
N SER A 13 -21.86 -5.88 -33.65
CA SER A 13 -22.02 -7.09 -32.84
C SER A 13 -22.91 -6.76 -31.65
N SER A 14 -23.97 -7.56 -31.44
CA SER A 14 -24.78 -7.49 -30.22
C SER A 14 -23.95 -7.68 -28.95
N ARG A 15 -22.76 -8.32 -29.05
CA ARG A 15 -21.79 -8.55 -27.95
C ARG A 15 -20.64 -7.53 -27.89
N GLY A 16 -20.50 -6.65 -28.88
CA GLY A 16 -19.71 -5.41 -28.81
C GLY A 16 -18.40 -5.47 -29.57
N LEU A 17 -17.78 -4.32 -29.83
CA LEU A 17 -16.62 -4.23 -30.72
C LEU A 17 -15.43 -5.09 -30.26
N ILE A 18 -15.10 -5.09 -28.96
CA ILE A 18 -14.00 -5.92 -28.42
C ILE A 18 -14.27 -7.42 -28.61
N HIS A 19 -15.51 -7.84 -28.37
CA HIS A 19 -15.89 -9.24 -28.60
C HIS A 19 -15.85 -9.60 -30.09
N TYR A 20 -16.24 -8.67 -30.98
CA TYR A 20 -16.11 -8.86 -32.42
C TYR A 20 -14.65 -9.05 -32.83
N ILE A 21 -13.74 -8.20 -32.32
CA ILE A 21 -12.30 -8.29 -32.59
C ILE A 21 -11.75 -9.66 -32.14
N ALA A 22 -12.07 -10.09 -30.92
CA ALA A 22 -11.56 -11.33 -30.36
C ALA A 22 -12.06 -12.61 -31.07
N HIS A 23 -13.30 -12.62 -31.57
CA HIS A 23 -13.97 -13.87 -31.96
C HIS A 23 -14.55 -13.93 -33.39
N SER A 24 -14.57 -12.82 -34.14
CA SER A 24 -15.19 -12.82 -35.46
C SER A 24 -14.30 -13.50 -36.51
N LYS A 25 -14.88 -14.41 -37.31
CA LYS A 25 -14.25 -15.03 -38.48
C LYS A 25 -12.87 -15.63 -38.17
N ILE A 26 -12.77 -16.43 -37.11
CA ILE A 26 -11.51 -17.11 -36.75
C ILE A 26 -11.18 -18.14 -37.84
N ASP A 27 -9.95 -18.13 -38.31
CA ASP A 27 -9.38 -19.18 -39.16
C ASP A 27 -8.70 -20.22 -38.26
N THR A 28 -9.30 -21.39 -38.08
CA THR A 28 -8.82 -22.41 -37.14
C THR A 28 -7.48 -23.03 -37.52
N GLU A 29 -7.03 -22.90 -38.77
CA GLU A 29 -5.71 -23.39 -39.21
C GLU A 29 -4.59 -22.42 -38.86
N ARG A 30 -4.90 -21.11 -38.82
CA ARG A 30 -3.90 -20.04 -38.66
C ARG A 30 -4.01 -19.29 -37.34
N GLU A 31 -5.14 -19.42 -36.64
CA GLU A 31 -5.49 -18.72 -35.41
C GLU A 31 -6.00 -19.69 -34.34
N HIS A 32 -5.97 -19.26 -33.07
CA HIS A 32 -6.41 -20.11 -31.96
C HIS A 32 -7.93 -20.26 -31.91
N GLU A 33 -8.41 -21.49 -31.77
CA GLU A 33 -9.84 -21.84 -31.71
C GLU A 33 -10.58 -21.15 -30.54
N LYS A 34 -9.89 -20.92 -29.42
CA LYS A 34 -10.46 -20.29 -28.21
C LYS A 34 -10.65 -18.77 -28.32
N GLY A 35 -10.28 -18.15 -29.44
CA GLY A 35 -10.30 -16.70 -29.63
C GLY A 35 -8.90 -16.10 -29.72
N ARG A 36 -8.84 -14.88 -30.25
CA ARG A 36 -7.58 -14.15 -30.43
C ARG A 36 -7.16 -13.45 -29.15
N GLU A 37 -5.85 -13.39 -28.92
CA GLU A 37 -5.26 -12.62 -27.83
C GLU A 37 -5.46 -11.12 -28.04
N LEU A 38 -6.16 -10.47 -27.10
CA LEU A 38 -6.26 -9.02 -27.08
C LEU A 38 -5.04 -8.41 -26.41
N PHE A 39 -4.62 -7.24 -26.87
CA PHE A 39 -3.50 -6.48 -26.31
C PHE A 39 -3.81 -4.98 -26.35
N ASN A 40 -3.06 -4.18 -25.61
CA ASN A 40 -3.13 -2.72 -25.65
C ASN A 40 -1.74 -2.11 -25.48
N ALA A 41 -1.69 -0.82 -25.10
CA ALA A 41 -0.43 -0.10 -24.88
C ALA A 41 0.49 -0.73 -23.82
N PHE A 42 -0.04 -1.54 -22.90
CA PHE A 42 0.70 -2.03 -21.72
C PHE A 42 0.63 -3.56 -21.53
N ALA A 43 -0.46 -4.21 -21.95
CA ALA A 43 -0.62 -5.65 -21.81
C ALA A 43 -0.55 -6.34 -23.17
N ASP A 44 0.15 -7.49 -23.23
CA ASP A 44 0.19 -8.37 -24.40
C ASP A 44 -0.95 -9.39 -24.43
N GLU A 45 -1.58 -9.65 -23.28
CA GLU A 45 -2.61 -10.67 -23.10
C GLU A 45 -3.75 -10.13 -22.23
N LEU A 46 -4.90 -9.88 -22.85
CA LEU A 46 -6.11 -9.39 -22.18
C LEU A 46 -7.29 -10.32 -22.46
N SER A 47 -8.08 -10.59 -21.43
CA SER A 47 -9.41 -11.14 -21.62
C SER A 47 -10.34 -10.08 -22.25
N VAL A 48 -11.41 -10.50 -22.93
CA VAL A 48 -12.46 -9.59 -23.44
C VAL A 48 -12.99 -8.68 -22.32
N LYS A 49 -13.16 -9.21 -21.11
CA LYS A 49 -13.59 -8.44 -19.94
C LYS A 49 -12.55 -7.39 -19.53
N SER A 50 -11.27 -7.77 -19.46
CA SER A 50 -10.17 -6.87 -19.12
C SER A 50 -10.00 -5.77 -20.15
N ALA A 51 -10.03 -6.10 -21.44
CA ALA A 51 -9.95 -5.13 -22.54
C ALA A 51 -11.12 -4.14 -22.54
N ASN A 52 -12.36 -4.63 -22.32
CA ASN A 52 -13.51 -3.75 -22.15
C ASN A 52 -13.37 -2.82 -20.95
N ASN A 53 -12.79 -3.28 -19.84
CA ASN A 53 -12.57 -2.43 -18.67
C ASN A 53 -11.45 -1.41 -18.89
N SER A 54 -10.40 -1.74 -19.66
CA SER A 54 -9.27 -0.85 -19.89
C SER A 54 -9.57 0.32 -20.83
N ILE A 55 -10.63 0.23 -21.65
CA ILE A 55 -10.99 1.28 -22.62
C ILE A 55 -12.19 2.14 -22.21
N LYS A 56 -12.80 1.85 -21.05
CA LYS A 56 -13.94 2.64 -20.56
C LYS A 56 -13.47 4.00 -20.00
N PRO A 57 -14.25 5.06 -20.24
CA PRO A 57 -13.98 6.36 -19.62
C PRO A 57 -14.37 6.39 -18.14
N VAL A 58 -15.32 5.55 -17.71
CA VAL A 58 -15.84 5.49 -16.33
C VAL A 58 -15.79 4.06 -15.78
N VAL A 59 -15.36 3.90 -14.52
CA VAL A 59 -15.38 2.62 -13.81
C VAL A 59 -16.84 2.30 -13.41
N GLY A 60 -17.52 1.51 -14.24
CA GLY A 60 -18.90 1.05 -14.02
C GLY A 60 -19.17 -0.35 -14.57
N ARG A 61 -20.29 -0.97 -14.15
CA ARG A 61 -20.78 -2.24 -14.70
C ARG A 61 -21.22 -2.03 -16.15
N GLY A 62 -20.81 -2.92 -17.06
CA GLY A 62 -21.20 -2.88 -18.48
C GLY A 62 -20.02 -3.05 -19.45
N ARG A 63 -20.19 -2.71 -20.71
CA ARG A 63 -19.15 -2.64 -21.77
C ARG A 63 -19.22 -1.24 -22.40
N PRO A 64 -18.16 -0.71 -23.02
CA PRO A 64 -18.27 0.53 -23.78
C PRO A 64 -19.34 0.42 -24.86
N SER A 65 -20.08 1.51 -25.13
CA SER A 65 -20.97 1.52 -26.28
C SER A 65 -20.14 1.43 -27.56
N ASN A 66 -20.66 0.77 -28.59
CA ASN A 66 -20.02 0.82 -29.91
C ASN A 66 -19.97 2.27 -30.44
N GLU A 67 -20.82 3.15 -29.93
CA GLU A 67 -20.84 4.58 -30.27
C GLU A 67 -19.62 5.34 -29.74
N ASP A 68 -19.10 4.93 -28.58
CA ASP A 68 -17.98 5.54 -27.87
C ASP A 68 -16.61 5.16 -28.46
N LEU A 69 -16.60 4.18 -29.37
CA LEU A 69 -15.40 3.61 -29.95
C LEU A 69 -15.24 3.95 -31.44
N HIS A 70 -14.00 4.15 -31.86
CA HIS A 70 -13.55 4.07 -33.24
C HIS A 70 -13.02 2.66 -33.54
N HIS A 71 -13.28 2.18 -34.75
CA HIS A 71 -12.75 0.90 -35.24
C HIS A 71 -11.71 1.17 -36.32
N LEU A 72 -10.43 1.05 -35.96
CA LEU A 72 -9.29 1.25 -36.85
C LEU A 72 -8.72 -0.12 -37.26
N VAL A 73 -8.24 -0.24 -38.50
CA VAL A 73 -7.55 -1.43 -38.99
C VAL A 73 -6.22 -1.05 -39.63
N LEU A 74 -5.14 -1.68 -39.19
CA LEU A 74 -3.83 -1.63 -39.84
C LEU A 74 -3.62 -2.94 -40.61
N SER A 75 -3.47 -2.87 -41.92
CA SER A 75 -3.21 -4.03 -42.78
C SER A 75 -1.78 -4.03 -43.29
N PHE A 76 -1.14 -5.19 -43.30
CA PHE A 76 0.27 -5.36 -43.61
C PHE A 76 0.44 -6.26 -44.85
N ARG A 77 1.45 -5.96 -45.68
CA ARG A 77 1.81 -6.83 -46.80
C ARG A 77 2.30 -8.19 -46.28
N PRO A 78 1.93 -9.33 -46.90
CA PRO A 78 2.34 -10.64 -46.42
C PRO A 78 3.85 -10.85 -46.31
N ASP A 79 4.62 -10.31 -47.25
CA ASP A 79 6.09 -10.43 -47.24
C ASP A 79 6.72 -9.65 -46.09
N ASP A 80 6.25 -8.43 -45.85
CA ASP A 80 6.72 -7.59 -44.75
C ASP A 80 6.40 -8.27 -43.41
N TYR A 81 5.21 -8.86 -43.26
CA TYR A 81 4.85 -9.64 -42.07
C TYR A 81 5.77 -10.85 -41.86
N ARG A 82 6.05 -11.62 -42.92
CA ARG A 82 6.98 -12.77 -42.85
C ARG A 82 8.38 -12.34 -42.43
N ALA A 83 8.82 -11.16 -42.84
CA ALA A 83 10.13 -10.63 -42.53
C ALA A 83 10.30 -10.15 -41.08
N LEU A 84 9.20 -10.01 -40.31
CA LEU A 84 9.24 -9.60 -38.89
C LEU A 84 9.71 -10.70 -37.93
N GLY A 85 9.82 -11.95 -38.39
CA GLY A 85 10.30 -13.04 -37.55
C GLY A 85 10.18 -14.41 -38.19
N SER A 86 11.07 -15.31 -37.79
CA SER A 86 11.10 -16.70 -38.28
C SER A 86 9.91 -17.53 -37.78
N THR A 87 9.40 -17.21 -36.58
CA THR A 87 8.25 -17.91 -35.97
C THR A 87 7.00 -17.04 -35.94
N GLU A 88 5.83 -17.69 -35.96
CA GLU A 88 4.53 -17.02 -35.87
C GLU A 88 4.39 -16.18 -34.59
N LYS A 89 4.88 -16.72 -33.47
CA LYS A 89 4.91 -16.00 -32.18
C LYS A 89 5.72 -14.71 -32.25
N GLN A 90 6.90 -14.74 -32.89
CA GLN A 90 7.74 -13.54 -33.08
C GLN A 90 7.06 -12.52 -33.97
N ARG A 91 6.47 -12.96 -35.10
CA ARG A 91 5.77 -12.05 -36.03
C ARG A 91 4.58 -11.36 -35.39
N ARG A 92 3.79 -12.09 -34.58
CA ARG A 92 2.68 -11.50 -33.80
C ARG A 92 3.19 -10.51 -32.77
N ALA A 93 4.23 -10.84 -32.00
CA ALA A 93 4.83 -9.93 -31.04
C ALA A 93 5.34 -8.64 -31.71
N ALA A 94 6.00 -8.76 -32.87
CA ALA A 94 6.44 -7.62 -33.66
C ALA A 94 5.28 -6.75 -34.13
N LEU A 95 4.17 -7.33 -34.62
CA LEU A 95 2.97 -6.55 -34.97
C LEU A 95 2.34 -5.85 -33.76
N LYS A 96 2.36 -6.45 -32.56
CA LYS A 96 1.91 -5.79 -31.32
C LYS A 96 2.76 -4.54 -31.06
N ASP A 97 4.09 -4.64 -31.16
CA ASP A 97 5.01 -3.52 -30.97
C ASP A 97 4.88 -2.43 -32.06
N THR A 98 4.71 -2.83 -33.32
CA THR A 98 4.41 -1.93 -34.43
C THR A 98 3.11 -1.16 -34.21
N THR A 99 2.06 -1.85 -33.74
CA THR A 99 0.77 -1.22 -33.43
C THR A 99 0.92 -0.20 -32.30
N ARG A 100 1.70 -0.50 -31.26
CA ARG A 100 1.97 0.45 -30.16
C ARG A 100 2.67 1.71 -30.65
N ALA A 101 3.64 1.59 -31.54
CA ALA A 101 4.32 2.74 -32.13
C ALA A 101 3.35 3.63 -32.94
N ALA A 102 2.48 3.01 -33.74
CA ALA A 102 1.44 3.72 -34.46
C ALA A 102 0.49 4.47 -33.49
N MET A 103 0.03 3.80 -32.43
CA MET A 103 -0.88 4.43 -31.45
C MET A 103 -0.20 5.57 -30.66
N ALA A 104 1.08 5.45 -30.31
CA ALA A 104 1.85 6.54 -29.69
C ALA A 104 1.97 7.76 -30.62
N ARG A 105 2.07 7.53 -31.94
CA ARG A 105 2.06 8.61 -32.93
C ARG A 105 0.71 9.31 -33.00
N LEU A 106 -0.40 8.55 -32.90
CA LEU A 106 -1.75 9.12 -32.82
C LEU A 106 -1.92 9.98 -31.56
N GLU A 107 -1.44 9.52 -30.41
CA GLU A 107 -1.47 10.30 -29.15
C GLU A 107 -0.73 11.64 -29.31
N THR A 108 0.43 11.62 -29.97
CA THR A 108 1.20 12.84 -30.28
C THR A 108 0.41 13.79 -31.17
N LEU A 109 -0.22 13.30 -32.24
CA LEU A 109 -1.02 14.12 -33.17
C LEU A 109 -2.26 14.72 -32.50
N LEU A 110 -2.83 14.03 -31.51
CA LEU A 110 -3.98 14.51 -30.74
C LEU A 110 -3.61 15.46 -29.60
N ASN A 111 -2.31 15.68 -29.35
CA ASN A 111 -1.79 16.26 -28.11
C ASN A 111 -2.42 15.60 -26.86
N ALA A 112 -2.66 14.29 -26.94
CA ALA A 112 -3.18 13.49 -25.86
C ALA A 112 -2.04 13.17 -24.88
N ASP A 113 -2.33 13.19 -23.57
CA ASP A 113 -1.49 12.48 -22.59
C ASP A 113 -1.55 10.98 -22.89
N ARG A 114 -2.76 10.48 -23.16
CA ARG A 114 -2.98 9.08 -23.55
C ARG A 114 -4.33 8.86 -24.22
N VAL A 115 -4.37 7.91 -25.15
CA VAL A 115 -5.61 7.39 -25.74
C VAL A 115 -5.83 5.96 -25.29
N SER A 116 -7.04 5.64 -24.83
CA SER A 116 -7.37 4.27 -24.43
C SER A 116 -7.75 3.43 -25.66
N TRP A 117 -7.09 2.27 -25.84
CA TRP A 117 -7.37 1.38 -26.95
C TRP A 117 -7.14 -0.09 -26.59
N ALA A 118 -7.71 -1.00 -27.38
CA ALA A 118 -7.44 -2.43 -27.32
C ALA A 118 -7.48 -3.03 -28.73
N ALA A 119 -6.61 -3.99 -29.01
CA ALA A 119 -6.41 -4.53 -30.35
C ALA A 119 -6.21 -6.04 -30.36
N SER A 120 -6.32 -6.64 -31.55
CA SER A 120 -5.93 -8.02 -31.82
C SER A 120 -5.32 -8.15 -33.20
N VAL A 121 -4.35 -9.06 -33.34
CA VAL A 121 -3.77 -9.47 -34.64
C VAL A 121 -4.69 -10.51 -35.29
N HIS A 122 -5.01 -10.32 -36.56
CA HIS A 122 -5.88 -11.17 -37.37
C HIS A 122 -5.12 -11.69 -38.60
N LEU A 123 -5.26 -12.98 -38.85
CA LEU A 123 -4.60 -13.73 -39.94
C LEU A 123 -5.60 -14.52 -40.80
N ASN A 124 -6.88 -14.30 -40.56
CA ASN A 124 -8.00 -14.92 -41.27
C ASN A 124 -8.19 -14.42 -42.72
N THR A 125 -7.30 -13.57 -43.22
CA THR A 125 -7.25 -13.18 -44.63
C THR A 125 -5.83 -13.32 -45.17
N LYS A 126 -5.66 -13.15 -46.49
CA LYS A 126 -4.34 -13.20 -47.12
C LYS A 126 -3.38 -12.14 -46.56
N ASN A 127 -3.90 -10.98 -46.14
CA ASN A 127 -3.12 -9.88 -45.60
C ASN A 127 -3.26 -9.84 -44.06
N PRO A 128 -2.18 -10.10 -43.31
CA PRO A 128 -2.17 -9.93 -41.86
C PRO A 128 -2.61 -8.51 -41.49
N HIS A 129 -3.52 -8.38 -40.54
CA HIS A 129 -4.06 -7.08 -40.14
C HIS A 129 -4.35 -7.03 -38.64
N VAL A 130 -4.41 -5.83 -38.09
CA VAL A 130 -4.69 -5.59 -36.68
C VAL A 130 -5.95 -4.76 -36.57
N HIS A 131 -6.96 -5.28 -35.89
CA HIS A 131 -8.14 -4.49 -35.54
C HIS A 131 -7.92 -3.82 -34.20
N ILE A 132 -8.24 -2.53 -34.12
CA ILE A 132 -8.00 -1.66 -32.98
C ILE A 132 -9.32 -0.96 -32.64
N ALA A 133 -9.78 -1.12 -31.41
CA ALA A 133 -10.84 -0.32 -30.83
C ALA A 133 -10.22 0.84 -30.04
N ILE A 134 -10.60 2.07 -30.35
CA ILE A 134 -10.02 3.29 -29.77
C ILE A 134 -11.14 4.08 -29.10
N GLN A 135 -10.95 4.48 -27.84
CA GLN A 135 -11.89 5.31 -27.11
C GLN A 135 -11.91 6.74 -27.70
N LYS A 136 -13.10 7.27 -27.93
CA LYS A 136 -13.28 8.64 -28.45
C LYS A 136 -12.86 9.71 -27.44
N GLU A 137 -13.13 9.47 -26.16
CA GLU A 137 -12.73 10.38 -25.08
C GLU A 137 -11.31 10.10 -24.63
N PHE A 138 -10.52 11.15 -24.46
CA PHE A 138 -9.14 11.07 -24.02
C PHE A 138 -8.77 12.31 -23.18
N LEU A 139 -7.65 12.23 -22.46
CA LEU A 139 -7.11 13.36 -21.72
C LEU A 139 -5.99 14.02 -22.55
N ASN A 140 -6.01 15.34 -22.67
CA ASN A 140 -4.86 16.07 -23.20
C ASN A 140 -3.74 16.15 -22.14
N LYS A 141 -2.58 16.70 -22.51
CA LYS A 141 -1.43 16.85 -21.60
C LYS A 141 -1.71 17.71 -20.37
N ASP A 142 -2.72 18.59 -20.46
CA ASP A 142 -3.19 19.43 -19.36
C ASP A 142 -4.22 18.71 -18.46
N LEU A 143 -4.46 17.42 -18.72
CA LEU A 143 -5.42 16.55 -18.01
C LEU A 143 -6.89 16.98 -18.18
N GLU A 144 -7.19 17.75 -19.23
CA GLU A 144 -8.55 18.08 -19.63
C GLU A 144 -9.14 16.98 -20.50
N THR A 145 -10.43 16.69 -20.30
CA THR A 145 -11.15 15.73 -21.14
C THR A 145 -11.47 16.33 -22.50
N ARG A 146 -11.05 15.64 -23.56
CA ARG A 146 -11.33 15.96 -24.95
C ARG A 146 -12.01 14.76 -25.61
N SER A 147 -12.80 15.01 -26.64
CA SER A 147 -13.49 13.97 -27.40
C SER A 147 -13.11 14.04 -28.88
N MET A 148 -12.73 12.91 -29.45
CA MET A 148 -12.34 12.74 -30.84
C MET A 148 -13.53 12.22 -31.66
N THR A 149 -14.21 13.12 -32.37
CA THR A 149 -15.35 12.74 -33.22
C THR A 149 -14.92 11.93 -34.45
N LYS A 150 -13.73 12.19 -35.00
CA LYS A 150 -13.11 11.49 -36.13
C LYS A 150 -11.61 11.33 -35.89
N ILE A 151 -11.02 10.25 -36.39
CA ILE A 151 -9.54 10.11 -36.44
C ILE A 151 -8.98 11.26 -37.28
N PRO A 152 -7.94 11.98 -36.83
CA PRO A 152 -7.35 13.10 -37.59
C PRO A 152 -6.95 12.67 -38.99
N ARG A 153 -7.18 13.54 -39.98
CA ARG A 153 -6.92 13.23 -41.39
C ARG A 153 -5.45 12.90 -41.62
N GLU A 154 -4.57 13.62 -40.94
CA GLU A 154 -3.11 13.51 -40.99
C GLU A 154 -2.61 12.17 -40.42
N SER A 155 -3.45 11.47 -39.65
CA SER A 155 -3.14 10.14 -39.12
C SER A 155 -3.37 9.02 -40.14
N LEU A 156 -4.19 9.25 -41.17
CA LEU A 156 -4.62 8.27 -42.18
C LEU A 156 -4.04 8.61 -43.56
N PRO A 157 -4.16 7.73 -44.59
CA PRO A 157 -3.82 8.12 -45.95
C PRO A 157 -4.68 9.30 -46.43
N TYR A 158 -4.04 10.35 -46.95
CA TYR A 158 -4.75 11.50 -47.52
C TYR A 158 -4.04 12.04 -48.76
N PHE A 159 -4.81 12.68 -49.66
CA PHE A 159 -4.23 13.42 -50.77
C PHE A 159 -3.86 14.84 -50.33
N GLU A 160 -2.66 15.26 -50.70
CA GLU A 160 -2.15 16.62 -50.57
C GLU A 160 -1.86 17.16 -51.98
N LEU A 161 -2.14 18.44 -52.22
CA LEU A 161 -1.73 19.10 -53.45
C LEU A 161 -0.29 19.59 -53.30
N ARG A 162 0.62 19.06 -54.12
CA ARG A 162 2.00 19.54 -54.25
C ARG A 162 2.23 19.89 -55.71
N ASP A 163 2.63 21.13 -55.97
CA ASP A 163 2.92 21.64 -57.31
C ASP A 163 1.79 21.44 -58.33
N GLY A 164 0.53 21.51 -57.87
CA GLY A 164 -0.65 21.32 -58.71
C GLY A 164 -1.09 19.86 -58.91
N GLU A 165 -0.30 18.89 -58.47
CA GLU A 165 -0.62 17.46 -58.55
C GLU A 165 -1.14 16.90 -57.22
N LYS A 166 -2.12 15.98 -57.29
CA LYS A 166 -2.64 15.27 -56.12
C LYS A 166 -1.70 14.12 -55.75
N VAL A 167 -0.90 14.29 -54.71
CA VAL A 167 0.01 13.27 -54.20
C VAL A 167 -0.61 12.56 -52.99
N LEU A 168 -0.61 11.22 -53.00
CA LEU A 168 -1.10 10.41 -51.89
C LEU A 168 -0.02 10.33 -50.79
N THR A 169 -0.31 10.91 -49.63
CA THR A 169 0.54 10.86 -48.43
C THR A 169 0.07 9.73 -47.51
N SER A 170 1.01 8.99 -46.92
CA SER A 170 0.76 7.79 -46.09
C SER A 170 0.05 8.10 -44.77
N GLY A 171 0.35 9.23 -44.14
CA GLY A 171 -0.21 9.62 -42.84
C GLY A 171 0.53 9.02 -41.64
N GLY A 172 0.44 9.69 -40.49
CA GLY A 172 1.31 9.44 -39.34
C GLY A 172 1.23 8.04 -38.74
N LEU A 173 0.07 7.38 -38.77
CA LEU A 173 -0.05 6.00 -38.27
C LEU A 173 0.76 5.01 -39.12
N ILE A 174 0.74 5.19 -40.45
CA ILE A 174 1.45 4.33 -41.39
C ILE A 174 2.95 4.55 -41.28
N ASP A 175 3.39 5.81 -41.22
CA ASP A 175 4.80 6.15 -41.14
C ASP A 175 5.44 5.57 -39.86
N ALA A 176 4.80 5.75 -38.71
CA ALA A 176 5.27 5.20 -37.44
C ALA A 176 5.27 3.65 -37.42
N ALA A 177 4.28 3.03 -38.08
CA ALA A 177 4.25 1.58 -38.22
C ALA A 177 5.42 1.06 -39.07
N ILE A 178 5.68 1.69 -40.23
CA ILE A 178 6.77 1.32 -41.13
C ILE A 178 8.12 1.50 -40.45
N GLU A 179 8.35 2.66 -39.83
CA GLU A 179 9.60 2.95 -39.10
C GLU A 179 9.85 1.89 -38.02
N LYS A 180 8.81 1.54 -37.25
CA LYS A 180 8.96 0.53 -36.20
C LYS A 180 9.24 -0.86 -36.75
N MET A 181 8.61 -1.24 -37.86
CA MET A 181 8.87 -2.53 -38.52
C MET A 181 10.32 -2.61 -38.99
N GLU A 182 10.85 -1.56 -39.60
CA GLU A 182 12.24 -1.51 -40.05
C GLU A 182 13.23 -1.63 -38.89
N GLN A 183 13.01 -0.89 -37.80
CA GLN A 183 13.80 -1.02 -36.58
C GLN A 183 13.81 -2.46 -36.04
N LEU A 184 12.65 -3.12 -36.01
CA LEU A 184 12.55 -4.51 -35.54
C LEU A 184 13.28 -5.49 -36.46
N MET A 185 13.17 -5.31 -37.78
CA MET A 185 13.86 -6.14 -38.78
C MET A 185 15.38 -6.00 -38.70
N VAL A 186 15.90 -4.79 -38.50
CA VAL A 186 17.34 -4.55 -38.29
C VAL A 186 17.82 -5.24 -37.02
N ARG A 187 17.10 -5.06 -35.89
CA ARG A 187 17.49 -5.66 -34.61
C ARG A 187 17.49 -7.19 -34.63
N ASP A 188 16.57 -7.80 -35.36
CA ASP A 188 16.51 -9.26 -35.46
C ASP A 188 17.66 -9.81 -36.31
N ARG A 189 18.04 -9.11 -37.40
CA ARG A 189 19.24 -9.44 -38.18
C ARG A 189 20.52 -9.38 -37.34
N GLU A 190 20.70 -8.33 -36.53
CA GLU A 190 21.85 -8.19 -35.63
C GLU A 190 21.91 -9.31 -34.58
N ARG A 191 20.77 -9.68 -34.00
CA ARG A 191 20.67 -10.79 -33.04
C ARG A 191 21.04 -12.12 -33.67
N GLU A 192 20.59 -12.37 -34.89
CA GLU A 192 20.90 -13.61 -35.60
C GLU A 192 22.39 -13.68 -35.98
N LEU A 193 22.98 -12.56 -36.42
CA LEU A 193 24.43 -12.45 -36.66
C LEU A 193 25.22 -12.74 -35.37
N THR A 194 24.80 -12.17 -34.24
CA THR A 194 25.45 -12.39 -32.93
C THR A 194 25.29 -13.85 -32.47
N ARG A 195 24.12 -14.47 -32.71
CA ARG A 195 23.85 -15.87 -32.37
C ARG A 195 24.72 -16.82 -33.18
N ARG A 196 24.85 -16.56 -34.49
CA ARG A 196 25.73 -17.32 -35.39
C ARG A 196 27.20 -17.18 -35.00
N ALA A 197 27.64 -15.98 -34.64
CA ALA A 197 29.02 -15.76 -34.15
C ALA A 197 29.30 -16.47 -32.81
N ARG A 198 28.29 -16.63 -31.95
CA ARG A 198 28.41 -17.42 -30.71
C ARG A 198 28.36 -18.93 -30.95
N GLN A 199 27.56 -19.39 -31.90
CA GLN A 199 27.53 -20.80 -32.31
C GLN A 199 28.83 -21.21 -33.00
N SER A 200 29.37 -20.38 -33.89
CA SER A 200 30.66 -20.67 -34.52
C SER A 200 31.81 -20.72 -33.51
N ARG A 201 31.80 -19.88 -32.45
CA ARG A 201 32.75 -19.99 -31.32
C ARG A 201 32.57 -21.25 -30.47
N LYS A 202 31.34 -21.76 -30.32
CA LYS A 202 31.08 -23.01 -29.59
C LYS A 202 31.45 -24.25 -30.41
N GLU A 203 31.28 -24.21 -31.72
CA GLU A 203 31.65 -25.29 -32.63
C GLU A 203 33.17 -25.34 -32.86
N SER A 204 33.84 -24.18 -32.93
CA SER A 204 35.31 -24.13 -33.00
C SER A 204 36.01 -24.48 -31.68
N GLY A 205 35.36 -24.28 -30.53
CA GLY A 205 35.85 -24.71 -29.22
C GLY A 205 35.67 -26.20 -28.89
N SER A 206 34.96 -26.96 -29.75
CA SER A 206 34.66 -28.37 -29.53
C SER A 206 35.67 -29.34 -30.16
N LEU A 207 36.60 -28.87 -31.00
CA LEU A 207 37.50 -29.73 -31.80
C LEU A 207 38.96 -29.76 -31.33
N THR A 208 39.31 -29.07 -30.25
CA THR A 208 40.62 -29.16 -29.60
C THR A 208 40.46 -29.47 -28.13
N ARG A 209 40.00 -30.69 -27.83
CA ARG A 209 40.06 -31.26 -26.48
C ARG A 209 40.88 -32.54 -26.51
N ASP A 210 42.13 -32.39 -26.90
CA ASP A 210 43.17 -33.36 -26.60
C ASP A 210 44.50 -32.63 -26.40
N LYS A 211 45.16 -32.92 -25.27
CA LYS A 211 46.45 -32.39 -24.77
C LYS A 211 46.45 -30.96 -24.21
N THR A 212 46.29 -30.86 -22.88
CA THR A 212 47.39 -30.64 -21.90
C THR A 212 46.80 -30.47 -20.49
N ASP A 213 47.20 -31.34 -19.55
CA ASP A 213 46.69 -31.39 -18.16
C ASP A 213 47.32 -30.34 -17.21
N LEU A 214 47.83 -29.22 -17.74
CA LEU A 214 48.43 -28.13 -16.94
C LEU A 214 47.63 -26.81 -17.01
N GLU A 215 46.66 -26.66 -17.92
CA GLU A 215 45.82 -25.44 -18.04
C GLU A 215 44.40 -25.60 -17.44
N LYS A 216 44.04 -26.79 -16.93
CA LYS A 216 42.70 -27.07 -16.36
C LYS A 216 42.38 -26.32 -15.06
N GLY A 217 43.39 -25.83 -14.34
CA GLY A 217 43.18 -25.10 -13.08
C GLY A 217 42.46 -23.76 -13.29
N GLU A 218 42.90 -22.96 -14.28
CA GLU A 218 42.34 -21.62 -14.50
C GLU A 218 40.95 -21.64 -15.14
N GLY A 219 40.68 -22.58 -16.05
CA GLY A 219 39.38 -22.71 -16.71
C GLY A 219 38.23 -23.09 -15.77
N ILE A 220 38.48 -23.99 -14.82
CA ILE A 220 37.47 -24.40 -13.81
C ILE A 220 37.17 -23.25 -12.83
N HIS A 221 38.19 -22.47 -12.45
CA HIS A 221 38.02 -21.30 -11.58
C HIS A 221 37.24 -20.18 -12.27
N GLN A 222 37.44 -19.99 -13.59
CA GLN A 222 36.72 -18.99 -14.36
C GLN A 222 35.25 -19.37 -14.58
N GLU A 223 34.94 -20.63 -14.90
CA GLU A 223 33.56 -21.14 -15.01
C GLU A 223 32.81 -21.00 -13.67
N ALA A 224 33.45 -21.36 -12.55
CA ALA A 224 32.86 -21.19 -11.23
C ALA A 224 32.57 -19.71 -10.89
N LYS A 225 33.45 -18.79 -11.28
CA LYS A 225 33.26 -17.35 -11.07
C LYS A 225 32.07 -16.80 -11.87
N GLU A 226 31.93 -17.24 -13.12
CA GLU A 226 30.81 -16.88 -13.99
C GLU A 226 29.48 -17.41 -13.45
N GLU A 227 29.44 -18.66 -12.98
CA GLU A 227 28.25 -19.25 -12.37
C GLU A 227 27.81 -18.48 -11.11
N ARG A 228 28.76 -18.08 -10.25
CA ARG A 228 28.48 -17.27 -9.05
C ARG A 228 27.88 -15.90 -9.39
N GLU A 229 28.35 -15.26 -10.45
CA GLU A 229 27.82 -13.98 -10.92
C GLU A 229 26.45 -14.12 -11.59
N ILE A 230 26.21 -15.21 -12.35
CA ILE A 230 24.88 -15.53 -12.89
C ILE A 230 23.88 -15.74 -11.74
N LEU A 231 24.27 -16.49 -10.70
CA LEU A 231 23.43 -16.69 -9.51
C LEU A 231 23.13 -15.37 -8.80
N ARG A 232 24.12 -14.49 -8.64
CA ARG A 232 23.95 -13.14 -8.08
C ARG A 232 22.91 -12.34 -8.85
N ARG A 233 23.09 -12.20 -10.18
CA ARG A 233 22.16 -11.46 -11.06
C ARG A 233 20.75 -12.05 -11.00
N GLY A 234 20.62 -13.37 -11.01
CA GLY A 234 19.33 -14.06 -10.87
C GLY A 234 18.63 -13.74 -9.54
N ILE A 235 19.35 -13.79 -8.41
CA ILE A 235 18.80 -13.49 -7.07
C ILE A 235 18.32 -12.04 -6.99
N LEU A 236 19.13 -11.08 -7.45
CA LEU A 236 18.79 -9.66 -7.44
C LEU A 236 17.58 -9.36 -8.33
N ALA A 237 17.50 -9.98 -9.50
CA ALA A 237 16.39 -9.76 -10.40
C ALA A 237 15.08 -10.39 -9.90
N GLU A 238 15.14 -11.58 -9.29
CA GLU A 238 14.00 -12.17 -8.57
C GLU A 238 13.52 -11.25 -7.44
N TYR A 239 14.45 -10.68 -6.68
CA TYR A 239 14.14 -9.74 -5.60
C TYR A 239 13.45 -8.48 -6.11
N GLU A 240 13.98 -7.84 -7.14
CA GLU A 240 13.39 -6.62 -7.70
C GLU A 240 12.00 -6.86 -8.29
N LEU A 241 11.78 -8.02 -8.92
CA LEU A 241 10.45 -8.44 -9.37
C LEU A 241 9.49 -8.61 -8.19
N GLN A 242 9.91 -9.33 -7.13
CA GLN A 242 9.09 -9.51 -5.92
C GLN A 242 8.76 -8.18 -5.26
N ARG A 243 9.72 -7.26 -5.18
CA ARG A 243 9.53 -5.91 -4.61
C ARG A 243 8.44 -5.13 -5.37
N ILE A 244 8.49 -5.15 -6.71
CA ILE A 244 7.47 -4.48 -7.54
C ILE A 244 6.11 -5.19 -7.40
N GLU A 245 6.09 -6.52 -7.34
CA GLU A 245 4.86 -7.30 -7.13
C GLU A 245 4.22 -7.00 -5.77
N SER A 246 5.01 -6.90 -4.70
CA SER A 246 4.53 -6.48 -3.37
C SER A 246 3.93 -5.07 -3.41
N LYS A 247 4.59 -4.11 -4.08
CA LYS A 247 4.03 -2.75 -4.26
C LYS A 247 2.70 -2.77 -5.02
N LEU A 248 2.61 -3.54 -6.10
CA LEU A 248 1.36 -3.70 -6.87
C LEU A 248 0.25 -4.32 -6.02
N LYS A 249 0.59 -5.30 -5.18
CA LYS A 249 -0.35 -5.90 -4.23
C LYS A 249 -0.86 -4.86 -3.23
N ILE A 250 0.04 -4.07 -2.61
CA ILE A 250 -0.34 -2.98 -1.68
C ILE A 250 -1.25 -1.96 -2.37
N LEU A 251 -0.91 -1.52 -3.59
CA LEU A 251 -1.73 -0.58 -4.36
C LEU A 251 -3.10 -1.16 -4.70
N THR A 252 -3.20 -2.48 -4.90
CA THR A 252 -4.46 -3.16 -5.23
C THR A 252 -5.33 -3.40 -4.00
N GLU A 253 -4.74 -3.82 -2.88
CA GLU A 253 -5.46 -4.22 -1.65
C GLU A 253 -5.73 -3.05 -0.69
N HIS A 254 -4.88 -2.02 -0.73
CA HIS A 254 -4.90 -0.91 0.23
C HIS A 254 -4.87 0.47 -0.42
N GLY A 255 -4.88 0.54 -1.76
CA GLY A 255 -4.86 1.81 -2.49
C GLY A 255 -6.03 2.73 -2.11
N ASP A 256 -7.19 2.16 -1.80
CA ASP A 256 -8.38 2.86 -1.31
C ASP A 256 -8.16 3.61 0.01
N ARG A 257 -7.26 3.12 0.87
CA ARG A 257 -6.91 3.71 2.17
C ARG A 257 -5.71 4.65 2.11
N MET A 258 -4.98 4.69 1.00
CA MET A 258 -3.86 5.59 0.83
C MET A 258 -4.36 7.04 0.77
N ARG A 259 -3.75 7.92 1.57
CA ARG A 259 -4.10 9.33 1.61
C ARG A 259 -3.24 10.13 0.63
N PHE A 260 -3.89 10.87 -0.25
CA PHE A 260 -3.24 11.73 -1.23
C PHE A 260 -3.59 13.18 -0.95
N LEU A 261 -2.68 14.09 -1.29
CA LEU A 261 -2.95 15.53 -1.23
C LEU A 261 -3.84 15.90 -2.42
N VAL A 262 -5.04 16.38 -2.14
CA VAL A 262 -6.09 16.62 -3.13
C VAL A 262 -6.69 18.00 -2.89
N ALA A 263 -6.94 18.75 -3.95
CA ALA A 263 -7.57 20.05 -3.84
C ALA A 263 -9.10 19.88 -3.79
N ASP A 264 -9.72 20.43 -2.75
CA ASP A 264 -11.17 20.55 -2.68
C ASP A 264 -11.64 21.59 -3.73
N PRO A 265 -12.50 21.21 -4.69
CA PRO A 265 -12.98 22.13 -5.72
C PRO A 265 -13.83 23.27 -5.18
N VAL A 266 -14.46 23.12 -3.99
CA VAL A 266 -15.36 24.14 -3.43
C VAL A 266 -14.56 25.15 -2.61
N SER A 267 -13.68 24.67 -1.73
CA SER A 267 -12.91 25.55 -0.83
C SER A 267 -11.54 25.95 -1.39
N GLY A 268 -11.04 25.29 -2.43
CA GLY A 268 -9.67 25.43 -2.93
C GLY A 268 -8.60 24.89 -1.96
N GLN A 269 -8.97 24.42 -0.77
CA GLN A 269 -8.03 23.94 0.23
C GLN A 269 -7.49 22.56 -0.15
N LYS A 270 -6.18 22.38 0.01
CA LYS A 270 -5.53 21.08 -0.17
C LYS A 270 -5.70 20.26 1.10
N ARG A 271 -6.30 19.08 0.99
CA ARG A 271 -6.51 18.14 2.10
C ARG A 271 -5.93 16.78 1.74
N ARG A 272 -5.44 16.05 2.75
CA ARG A 272 -5.00 14.66 2.57
C ARG A 272 -6.18 13.72 2.76
N LEU A 273 -6.67 13.14 1.67
CA LEU A 273 -7.86 12.28 1.65
C LEU A 273 -7.55 10.94 0.98
N SER A 274 -8.21 9.88 1.45
CA SER A 274 -8.24 8.57 0.79
C SER A 274 -9.62 8.30 0.19
N LEU A 275 -9.74 7.31 -0.70
CA LEU A 275 -11.06 6.90 -1.22
C LEU A 275 -11.96 6.41 -0.08
N HIS A 276 -11.38 5.69 0.88
CA HIS A 276 -12.09 5.22 2.06
C HIS A 276 -12.58 6.38 2.96
N ASP A 277 -11.80 7.44 3.15
CA ASP A 277 -12.25 8.64 3.89
C ASP A 277 -13.46 9.30 3.20
N LEU A 278 -13.46 9.34 1.86
CA LEU A 278 -14.55 9.88 1.05
C LEU A 278 -15.81 9.01 1.09
N GLU A 279 -15.66 7.68 1.00
CA GLU A 279 -16.77 6.72 1.13
C GLU A 279 -17.42 6.77 2.51
N GLN A 280 -16.64 6.96 3.58
CA GLN A 280 -17.22 7.11 4.92
C GLN A 280 -17.99 8.43 5.07
N SER A 281 -17.54 9.49 4.40
CA SER A 281 -18.17 10.82 4.46
C SER A 281 -19.45 10.91 3.62
N SER A 282 -19.53 10.20 2.49
CA SER A 282 -20.72 10.14 1.62
C SER A 282 -21.85 9.30 2.21
N VAL A 283 -21.58 8.42 3.18
CA VAL A 283 -22.64 7.73 3.94
C VAL A 283 -23.32 8.67 4.94
N SER A 284 -22.65 9.75 5.36
CA SER A 284 -23.18 10.73 6.31
C SER A 284 -23.82 11.96 5.64
N SER A 285 -23.65 12.13 4.34
CA SER A 285 -24.14 13.28 3.57
C SER A 285 -24.74 12.78 2.26
N ASN A 286 -25.95 13.22 1.89
CA ASN A 286 -26.58 12.95 0.59
C ASN A 286 -25.85 13.67 -0.57
N LEU A 287 -24.52 13.64 -0.57
CA LEU A 287 -23.67 14.18 -1.62
C LEU A 287 -23.55 13.14 -2.72
N GLU A 288 -23.79 13.59 -3.95
CA GLU A 288 -23.60 12.84 -5.19
C GLU A 288 -22.26 12.06 -5.17
N PRO A 289 -22.25 10.77 -5.57
CA PRO A 289 -21.09 9.86 -5.47
C PRO A 289 -19.97 10.15 -6.49
N ASN A 290 -19.73 11.42 -6.82
CA ASN A 290 -18.83 11.85 -7.89
C ASN A 290 -18.16 13.20 -7.57
N THR A 291 -17.51 13.31 -6.42
CA THR A 291 -16.76 14.53 -6.07
C THR A 291 -15.43 14.61 -6.85
N SER A 292 -14.98 15.82 -7.21
CA SER A 292 -13.67 16.05 -7.87
C SER A 292 -12.48 15.40 -7.13
N PRO A 293 -12.43 15.43 -5.77
CA PRO A 293 -11.37 14.78 -5.01
C PRO A 293 -11.26 13.26 -5.23
N GLU A 294 -12.40 12.58 -5.35
CA GLU A 294 -12.44 11.14 -5.58
C GLU A 294 -11.80 10.76 -6.93
N ARG A 295 -12.13 11.51 -7.99
CA ARG A 295 -11.57 11.32 -9.34
C ARG A 295 -10.07 11.55 -9.36
N GLN A 296 -9.58 12.58 -8.65
CA GLN A 296 -8.15 12.85 -8.53
C GLN A 296 -7.42 11.67 -7.86
N ILE A 297 -7.93 11.16 -6.73
CA ILE A 297 -7.33 10.02 -6.02
C ILE A 297 -7.31 8.76 -6.91
N ARG A 298 -8.45 8.42 -7.55
CA ARG A 298 -8.52 7.27 -8.46
C ARG A 298 -7.51 7.38 -9.61
N THR A 299 -7.32 8.58 -10.15
CA THR A 299 -6.36 8.84 -11.23
C THR A 299 -4.92 8.66 -10.75
N ILE A 300 -4.59 9.18 -9.56
CA ILE A 300 -3.26 8.99 -8.95
C ILE A 300 -2.97 7.50 -8.75
N LEU A 301 -3.91 6.75 -8.17
CA LEU A 301 -3.76 5.30 -7.97
C LEU A 301 -3.58 4.54 -9.28
N LEU A 302 -4.36 4.88 -10.32
CA LEU A 302 -4.22 4.28 -11.65
C LEU A 302 -2.84 4.56 -12.25
N LYS A 303 -2.33 5.80 -12.12
CA LYS A 303 -0.99 6.18 -12.60
C LYS A 303 0.12 5.45 -11.86
N MET A 304 0.04 5.38 -10.52
CA MET A 304 0.99 4.63 -9.70
C MET A 304 1.02 3.15 -10.09
N ARG A 305 -0.16 2.54 -10.26
CA ARG A 305 -0.26 1.14 -10.67
C ARG A 305 0.31 0.91 -12.07
N ALA A 306 -0.03 1.77 -13.04
CA ALA A 306 0.49 1.66 -14.40
C ALA A 306 2.01 1.82 -14.45
N HIS A 307 2.58 2.72 -13.65
CA HIS A 307 4.02 2.89 -13.52
C HIS A 307 4.70 1.63 -12.98
N GLU A 308 4.19 1.06 -11.88
CA GLU A 308 4.75 -0.16 -11.30
C GLU A 308 4.54 -1.39 -12.21
N GLU A 309 3.41 -1.52 -12.93
CA GLU A 309 3.19 -2.58 -13.92
C GLU A 309 4.18 -2.47 -15.10
N ALA A 310 4.42 -1.26 -15.62
CA ALA A 310 5.42 -1.04 -16.68
C ALA A 310 6.84 -1.33 -16.19
N ALA A 311 7.19 -0.96 -14.96
CA ALA A 311 8.46 -1.29 -14.34
C ALA A 311 8.63 -2.82 -14.20
N LYS A 312 7.57 -3.53 -13.79
CA LYS A 312 7.54 -5.00 -13.71
C LYS A 312 7.81 -5.64 -15.06
N ASP A 313 7.11 -5.21 -16.12
CA ASP A 313 7.24 -5.82 -17.45
C ASP A 313 8.61 -5.54 -18.07
N SER A 314 9.11 -4.31 -17.92
CA SER A 314 10.47 -3.94 -18.34
C SER A 314 11.52 -4.79 -17.63
N LEU A 315 11.43 -4.89 -16.29
CA LEU A 315 12.34 -5.70 -15.50
C LEU A 315 12.23 -7.18 -15.86
N LYS A 316 11.02 -7.72 -16.02
CA LYS A 316 10.80 -9.12 -16.40
C LYS A 316 11.46 -9.42 -17.74
N LYS A 317 11.30 -8.53 -18.73
CA LYS A 317 11.94 -8.68 -20.05
C LYS A 317 13.47 -8.62 -19.97
N ALA A 318 14.02 -7.70 -19.19
CA ALA A 318 15.48 -7.58 -19.00
C ALA A 318 16.07 -8.73 -18.18
N ALA A 319 15.35 -9.23 -17.19
CA ALA A 319 15.80 -10.23 -16.22
C ALA A 319 15.55 -11.69 -16.65
N THR A 320 14.72 -11.93 -17.67
CA THR A 320 14.28 -13.29 -18.06
C THR A 320 15.48 -14.22 -18.28
N ASP A 321 16.51 -13.76 -18.97
CA ASP A 321 17.68 -14.59 -19.28
C ASP A 321 18.51 -14.88 -18.02
N ALA A 322 18.77 -13.87 -17.18
CA ALA A 322 19.52 -14.03 -15.93
C ALA A 322 18.82 -14.97 -14.94
N ILE A 323 17.50 -14.85 -14.79
CA ILE A 323 16.70 -15.75 -13.92
C ILE A 323 16.71 -17.17 -14.50
N ARG A 324 16.51 -17.33 -15.81
CA ARG A 324 16.52 -18.64 -16.47
C ARG A 324 17.86 -19.34 -16.31
N GLU A 325 18.96 -18.62 -16.52
CA GLU A 325 20.32 -19.13 -16.35
C GLU A 325 20.60 -19.54 -14.89
N ALA A 326 20.26 -18.70 -13.92
CA ALA A 326 20.42 -19.01 -12.51
C ALA A 326 19.60 -20.24 -12.07
N VAL A 327 18.37 -20.39 -12.58
CA VAL A 327 17.55 -21.60 -12.36
C VAL A 327 18.18 -22.82 -13.02
N GLY A 328 18.77 -22.66 -14.21
CA GLY A 328 19.53 -23.71 -14.90
C GLY A 328 20.68 -24.25 -14.05
N ILE A 329 21.52 -23.35 -13.52
CA ILE A 329 22.62 -23.69 -12.61
C ILE A 329 22.09 -24.43 -11.38
N LYS A 330 21.08 -23.88 -10.69
CA LYS A 330 20.47 -24.53 -9.51
C LYS A 330 19.99 -25.95 -9.80
N LYS A 331 19.36 -26.17 -10.96
CA LYS A 331 18.89 -27.51 -11.38
C LYS A 331 20.04 -28.47 -11.68
N LEU A 332 21.10 -27.99 -12.35
CA LEU A 332 22.27 -28.78 -12.68
C LEU A 332 22.96 -29.29 -11.40
N TYR A 333 23.25 -28.40 -10.46
CA TYR A 333 23.88 -28.77 -9.19
C TYR A 333 23.01 -29.71 -8.36
N LYS A 334 21.68 -29.47 -8.32
CA LYS A 334 20.74 -30.37 -7.65
C LYS A 334 20.74 -31.78 -8.27
N LYS A 335 20.80 -31.88 -9.60
CA LYS A 335 20.82 -33.18 -10.30
C LYS A 335 22.13 -33.94 -10.08
N SER A 336 23.25 -33.22 -10.00
CA SER A 336 24.58 -33.81 -9.76
C SER A 336 24.86 -34.12 -8.29
N GLY A 337 23.99 -33.69 -7.36
CA GLY A 337 24.21 -33.83 -5.92
C GLY A 337 25.35 -32.95 -5.37
N TRP A 338 25.79 -31.96 -6.15
CA TRP A 338 26.89 -31.07 -5.78
C TRP A 338 26.39 -29.87 -4.96
N LYS A 339 27.23 -29.35 -4.08
CA LYS A 339 26.94 -28.11 -3.34
C LYS A 339 26.91 -26.94 -4.34
N LEU A 340 25.83 -26.16 -4.30
CA LEU A 340 25.68 -24.97 -5.13
C LEU A 340 26.78 -23.94 -4.80
N PRO A 341 27.43 -23.31 -5.78
CA PRO A 341 28.45 -22.30 -5.52
C PRO A 341 27.82 -21.05 -4.92
N THR A 342 28.55 -20.41 -4.01
CA THR A 342 28.06 -19.26 -3.24
C THR A 342 27.98 -18.01 -4.12
N PRO A 343 26.81 -17.38 -4.29
CA PRO A 343 26.65 -16.21 -5.16
C PRO A 343 27.57 -15.06 -4.75
N SER A 344 28.13 -14.32 -5.72
CA SER A 344 29.05 -13.19 -5.48
C SER A 344 28.30 -11.90 -5.09
N LEU A 345 27.52 -11.94 -4.01
CA LEU A 345 26.76 -10.78 -3.52
C LEU A 345 27.67 -9.79 -2.78
N THR A 346 27.48 -8.49 -2.99
CA THR A 346 28.15 -7.44 -2.21
C THR A 346 27.49 -7.26 -0.84
N LYS A 347 28.16 -6.54 0.08
CA LYS A 347 27.58 -6.12 1.37
C LYS A 347 26.21 -5.43 1.17
N ASP A 348 26.16 -4.43 0.30
CA ASP A 348 24.94 -3.69 -0.02
C ASP A 348 23.82 -4.57 -0.59
N ASP A 349 24.16 -5.53 -1.43
CA ASP A 349 23.20 -6.49 -2.00
C ASP A 349 22.59 -7.34 -0.87
N LEU A 350 23.44 -7.88 0.02
CA LEU A 350 23.01 -8.66 1.18
C LEU A 350 22.13 -7.84 2.10
N ASP A 351 22.53 -6.62 2.46
CA ASP A 351 21.77 -5.75 3.36
C ASP A 351 20.39 -5.40 2.79
N LYS A 352 20.30 -5.07 1.50
CA LYS A 352 19.02 -4.81 0.82
C LYS A 352 18.12 -6.05 0.80
N LEU A 353 18.68 -7.21 0.42
CA LEU A 353 17.93 -8.47 0.33
C LEU A 353 17.45 -8.93 1.70
N GLN A 354 18.29 -8.84 2.71
CA GLN A 354 17.97 -9.21 4.09
C GLN A 354 16.93 -8.27 4.69
N LYS A 355 17.07 -6.95 4.51
CA LYS A 355 16.07 -5.97 4.93
C LYS A 355 14.70 -6.30 4.33
N HIS A 356 14.63 -6.56 3.03
CA HIS A 356 13.37 -6.95 2.39
C HIS A 356 12.79 -8.26 2.94
N CYS A 357 13.63 -9.26 3.23
CA CYS A 357 13.16 -10.48 3.85
C CYS A 357 12.59 -10.24 5.25
N LEU A 358 13.16 -9.30 6.02
CA LEU A 358 12.64 -8.88 7.32
C LEU A 358 11.32 -8.10 7.21
N GLU A 359 11.17 -7.25 6.19
CA GLU A 359 9.93 -6.49 5.91
C GLU A 359 8.76 -7.41 5.51
N HIS A 360 9.06 -8.53 4.84
CA HIS A 360 8.05 -9.49 4.36
C HIS A 360 8.01 -10.80 5.17
N SER A 361 8.63 -10.80 6.36
CA SER A 361 8.69 -11.95 7.27
C SER A 361 9.17 -13.26 6.61
N ASN A 362 10.03 -13.20 5.60
CA ASN A 362 10.56 -14.37 4.91
C ASN A 362 11.78 -14.95 5.64
N ALA A 363 11.49 -15.58 6.77
CA ALA A 363 12.44 -16.26 7.65
C ALA A 363 13.43 -17.19 6.92
N ARG A 364 12.89 -18.02 6.02
CA ARG A 364 13.70 -19.01 5.28
C ARG A 364 14.69 -18.36 4.32
N ARG A 365 14.22 -17.36 3.55
CA ARG A 365 15.09 -16.65 2.60
C ARG A 365 16.13 -15.80 3.33
N PHE A 366 15.75 -15.19 4.46
CA PHE A 366 16.69 -14.47 5.32
C PHE A 366 17.80 -15.39 5.84
N SER A 367 17.45 -16.57 6.38
CA SER A 367 18.44 -17.55 6.88
C SER A 367 19.39 -18.03 5.78
N TYR A 368 18.86 -18.24 4.56
CA TYR A 368 19.68 -18.55 3.39
C TYR A 368 20.66 -17.42 3.04
N LEU A 369 20.20 -16.16 3.03
CA LEU A 369 21.06 -15.01 2.78
C LEU A 369 22.11 -14.82 3.88
N GLU A 370 21.77 -15.11 5.14
CA GLU A 370 22.75 -15.10 6.23
C GLU A 370 23.80 -16.20 6.04
N SER A 371 23.42 -17.41 5.61
CA SER A 371 24.41 -18.45 5.29
C SER A 371 25.35 -18.05 4.14
N ILE A 372 24.84 -17.33 3.14
CA ILE A 372 25.68 -16.77 2.07
C ILE A 372 26.62 -15.70 2.63
N ARG A 373 26.11 -14.79 3.46
CA ARG A 373 26.90 -13.74 4.12
C ARG A 373 28.06 -14.36 4.91
N THR A 374 27.79 -15.31 5.80
CA THR A 374 28.83 -16.00 6.58
C THR A 374 29.86 -16.69 5.70
N GLU A 375 29.44 -17.35 4.60
CA GLU A 375 30.39 -17.98 3.69
C GLU A 375 31.26 -16.96 2.93
N LEU A 376 30.70 -15.81 2.54
CA LEU A 376 31.44 -14.73 1.89
C LEU A 376 32.39 -14.00 2.87
N GLU A 377 31.98 -13.80 4.12
CA GLU A 377 32.81 -13.27 5.20
C GLU A 377 33.99 -14.21 5.51
N ASN A 378 33.74 -15.51 5.63
CA ASN A 378 34.78 -16.53 5.83
C ASN A 378 35.80 -16.58 4.66
N LYS A 379 35.35 -16.27 3.44
CA LYS A 379 36.20 -16.15 2.25
C LYS A 379 36.84 -14.77 2.10
N GLN A 380 36.59 -13.84 3.01
CA GLN A 380 37.06 -12.45 2.97
C GLN A 380 36.63 -11.69 1.70
N GLU A 381 35.52 -12.09 1.08
CA GLU A 381 34.95 -11.42 -0.09
C GLU A 381 34.02 -10.27 0.29
N VAL A 382 33.48 -10.31 1.52
CA VAL A 382 32.64 -9.27 2.11
C VAL A 382 33.14 -8.98 3.52
N GLU A 383 33.15 -7.71 3.90
CA GLU A 383 33.51 -7.29 5.26
C GLU A 383 32.50 -7.86 6.29
N PRO A 384 32.97 -8.33 7.45
CA PRO A 384 32.09 -8.71 8.55
C PRO A 384 31.14 -7.58 8.94
N ARG A 385 29.97 -7.94 9.49
CA ARG A 385 29.05 -6.98 10.12
C ARG A 385 29.79 -6.12 11.15
N SER A 386 29.57 -4.81 11.09
CA SER A 386 30.06 -3.87 12.08
C SER A 386 29.24 -3.94 13.38
N ASN A 387 29.77 -3.40 14.48
CA ASN A 387 28.98 -3.26 15.71
C ASN A 387 27.69 -2.46 15.48
N GLU A 388 27.72 -1.46 14.61
CA GLU A 388 26.54 -0.67 14.24
C GLU A 388 25.49 -1.54 13.52
N ASP A 389 25.92 -2.45 12.63
CA ASP A 389 25.02 -3.38 11.95
C ASP A 389 24.32 -4.31 12.96
N PHE A 390 25.04 -4.77 13.99
CA PHE A 390 24.46 -5.55 15.08
C PHE A 390 23.52 -4.73 15.96
N SER A 391 23.86 -3.49 16.29
CA SER A 391 22.97 -2.56 17.01
C SER A 391 21.67 -2.29 16.25
N ARG A 392 21.71 -2.14 14.91
CA ARG A 392 20.51 -1.99 14.08
C ARG A 392 19.66 -3.27 14.04
N LEU A 393 20.29 -4.44 14.02
CA LEU A 393 19.59 -5.71 14.16
C LEU A 393 18.94 -5.84 15.54
N ALA A 394 19.63 -5.44 16.61
CA ALA A 394 19.08 -5.43 17.96
C ALA A 394 17.84 -4.52 18.07
N ALA A 395 17.88 -3.34 17.45
CA ALA A 395 16.72 -2.47 17.34
C ALA A 395 15.56 -3.12 16.59
N GLU A 396 15.81 -3.77 15.45
CA GLU A 396 14.77 -4.46 14.67
C GLU A 396 14.16 -5.65 15.42
N LYS A 397 14.98 -6.38 16.19
CA LYS A 397 14.51 -7.44 17.10
C LYS A 397 13.56 -6.87 18.16
N ALA A 398 13.96 -5.80 18.84
CA ALA A 398 13.14 -5.17 19.88
C ALA A 398 11.78 -4.71 19.32
N VAL A 399 11.76 -4.04 18.16
CA VAL A 399 10.51 -3.63 17.49
C VAL A 399 9.65 -4.83 17.10
N SER A 400 10.26 -5.90 16.55
CA SER A 400 9.54 -7.12 16.17
C SER A 400 8.90 -7.82 17.38
N GLU A 401 9.59 -7.87 18.52
CA GLU A 401 9.05 -8.42 19.79
C GLU A 401 7.86 -7.59 20.30
N MET A 402 7.93 -6.26 20.21
CA MET A 402 6.79 -5.40 20.55
C MET A 402 5.62 -5.61 19.59
N ARG A 403 5.85 -5.76 18.28
CA ARG A 403 4.79 -6.09 17.31
C ARG A 403 4.15 -7.43 17.62
N GLU A 404 4.94 -8.45 17.95
CA GLU A 404 4.44 -9.75 18.38
C GLU A 404 3.53 -9.63 19.60
N ARG A 405 3.95 -8.89 20.64
CA ARG A 405 3.12 -8.63 21.84
C ARG A 405 1.83 -7.90 21.49
N LEU A 406 1.88 -6.93 20.59
CA LEU A 406 0.67 -6.20 20.15
C LEU A 406 -0.30 -7.11 19.42
N LEU A 407 0.21 -8.00 18.56
CA LEU A 407 -0.61 -8.98 17.85
C LEU A 407 -1.21 -10.01 18.82
N ALA A 408 -0.46 -10.44 19.83
CA ALA A 408 -0.97 -11.30 20.91
C ALA A 408 -2.12 -10.62 21.68
N LYS A 409 -1.96 -9.34 22.03
CA LYS A 409 -3.02 -8.55 22.67
C LYS A 409 -4.24 -8.41 21.76
N ASN A 410 -4.05 -8.02 20.50
CA ASN A 410 -5.14 -7.88 19.53
C ASN A 410 -5.91 -9.19 19.34
N TYR A 411 -5.21 -10.33 19.35
CA TYR A 411 -5.84 -11.65 19.30
C TYR A 411 -6.72 -11.88 20.53
N ALA A 412 -6.19 -11.63 21.75
CA ALA A 412 -6.94 -11.77 22.99
C ALA A 412 -8.18 -10.85 23.01
N ASP A 413 -8.01 -9.57 22.65
CA ASP A 413 -9.10 -8.59 22.61
C ASP A 413 -10.18 -8.96 21.60
N LEU A 414 -9.81 -9.43 20.40
CA LEU A 414 -10.76 -9.86 19.39
C LEU A 414 -11.51 -11.13 19.82
N ASN A 415 -10.80 -12.08 20.41
CA ASN A 415 -11.39 -13.30 20.96
C ASN A 415 -12.39 -12.99 22.07
N ASP A 416 -12.04 -12.10 22.99
CA ASP A 416 -12.88 -11.63 24.08
C ASP A 416 -14.12 -10.85 23.59
N ARG A 417 -14.03 -10.20 22.43
CA ARG A 417 -15.10 -9.36 21.85
C ARG A 417 -15.85 -10.05 20.72
N GLN A 418 -15.56 -11.32 20.41
CA GLN A 418 -16.07 -12.03 19.23
C GLN A 418 -17.60 -11.90 19.06
N TYR A 419 -18.37 -12.00 20.14
CA TYR A 419 -19.83 -11.89 20.11
C TYR A 419 -20.36 -10.50 19.70
N ILE A 420 -19.65 -9.44 20.06
CA ILE A 420 -20.06 -8.04 19.77
C ILE A 420 -19.32 -7.44 18.57
N SER A 421 -18.27 -8.10 18.08
CA SER A 421 -17.48 -7.67 16.94
C SER A 421 -18.33 -7.62 15.67
N VAL A 422 -18.33 -6.45 15.02
CA VAL A 422 -19.07 -6.23 13.77
C VAL A 422 -18.20 -6.66 12.60
N VAL A 423 -18.75 -7.50 11.73
CA VAL A 423 -18.10 -7.93 10.49
C VAL A 423 -19.01 -7.62 9.29
N ASN A 424 -18.39 -7.43 8.12
CA ASN A 424 -19.13 -7.27 6.88
C ASN A 424 -19.49 -8.66 6.34
N VAL A 425 -20.77 -9.02 6.22
CA VAL A 425 -21.25 -10.22 5.53
C VAL A 425 -22.10 -9.78 4.33
N GLY A 426 -21.60 -10.03 3.12
CA GLY A 426 -22.17 -9.42 1.91
C GLY A 426 -22.12 -7.88 1.99
N GLN A 427 -23.27 -7.23 1.96
CA GLN A 427 -23.43 -5.78 2.13
C GLN A 427 -23.82 -5.36 3.56
N ARG A 428 -24.07 -6.31 4.47
CA ARG A 428 -24.49 -6.02 5.85
C ARG A 428 -23.29 -5.91 6.78
N LYS A 429 -23.29 -4.89 7.64
CA LYS A 429 -22.44 -4.79 8.83
C LYS A 429 -23.21 -5.37 9.99
N VAL A 430 -22.80 -6.53 10.49
CA VAL A 430 -23.56 -7.28 11.50
C VAL A 430 -22.63 -7.96 12.52
N SER A 431 -23.09 -8.09 13.76
CA SER A 431 -22.48 -8.91 14.81
C SER A 431 -23.44 -9.98 15.32
N LEU A 432 -22.92 -10.99 16.03
CA LEU A 432 -23.78 -12.02 16.66
C LEU A 432 -24.75 -11.39 17.67
N ALA A 433 -24.28 -10.40 18.43
CA ALA A 433 -25.12 -9.66 19.37
C ALA A 433 -26.27 -8.90 18.67
N GLN A 434 -26.05 -8.38 17.46
CA GLN A 434 -27.10 -7.73 16.68
C GLN A 434 -28.11 -8.75 16.14
N LEU A 435 -27.64 -9.88 15.60
CA LEU A 435 -28.53 -10.97 15.15
C LEU A 435 -29.40 -11.50 16.28
N ASP A 436 -28.83 -11.73 17.47
CA ASP A 436 -29.59 -12.21 18.64
C ASP A 436 -30.67 -11.20 19.05
N ARG A 437 -30.41 -9.89 18.95
CA ARG A 437 -31.40 -8.83 19.21
C ARG A 437 -32.49 -8.76 18.13
N GLU A 438 -32.12 -8.88 16.86
CA GLU A 438 -33.06 -8.96 15.73
C GLU A 438 -33.98 -10.19 15.88
N GLU A 439 -33.41 -11.32 16.28
CA GLU A 439 -34.16 -12.55 16.51
C GLU A 439 -35.10 -12.42 17.71
N ALA A 440 -34.63 -11.89 18.84
CA ALA A 440 -35.45 -11.67 20.03
C ALA A 440 -36.62 -10.70 19.76
N THR A 441 -36.38 -9.60 19.02
CA THR A 441 -37.45 -8.68 18.61
C THR A 441 -38.45 -9.35 17.66
N SER A 442 -37.97 -10.21 16.75
CA SER A 442 -38.80 -10.99 15.84
C SER A 442 -39.65 -12.09 16.52
N LYS A 443 -39.22 -12.56 17.70
CA LYS A 443 -39.90 -13.53 18.56
C LYS A 443 -40.81 -12.88 19.61
N SER A 444 -40.83 -11.55 19.71
CA SER A 444 -41.72 -10.85 20.64
C SER A 444 -43.19 -11.12 20.31
N ALA A 445 -44.03 -11.30 21.34
CA ALA A 445 -45.44 -11.67 21.18
C ALA A 445 -46.22 -10.71 20.28
N VAL A 446 -45.87 -9.42 20.30
CA VAL A 446 -46.48 -8.37 19.46
C VAL A 446 -46.14 -8.56 17.98
N VAL A 447 -44.87 -8.83 17.66
CA VAL A 447 -44.42 -9.07 16.27
C VAL A 447 -44.90 -10.42 15.75
N VAL A 448 -44.94 -11.45 16.60
CA VAL A 448 -45.49 -12.77 16.28
C VAL A 448 -46.99 -12.69 16.03
N PHE A 449 -47.73 -11.91 16.82
CA PHE A 449 -49.17 -11.65 16.61
C PHE A 449 -49.42 -10.92 15.29
N ALA A 450 -48.69 -9.83 15.03
CA ALA A 450 -48.79 -9.07 13.78
C ALA A 450 -48.41 -9.92 12.54
N ARG A 451 -47.39 -10.77 12.65
CA ARG A 451 -46.98 -11.70 11.59
C ARG A 451 -48.04 -12.78 11.37
N LYS A 452 -48.63 -13.36 12.42
CA LYS A 452 -49.76 -14.29 12.30
C LYS A 452 -50.97 -13.63 11.64
N LEU A 453 -51.27 -12.37 11.95
CA LEU A 453 -52.37 -11.61 11.34
C LEU A 453 -52.11 -11.37 9.84
N LYS A 454 -50.87 -11.00 9.50
CA LYS A 454 -50.40 -10.84 8.11
C LYS A 454 -50.39 -12.16 7.34
N ASP A 455 -49.94 -13.25 7.95
CA ASP A 455 -49.90 -14.58 7.32
C ASP A 455 -51.31 -15.15 7.14
N THR A 456 -52.23 -14.86 8.06
CA THR A 456 -53.66 -15.20 7.90
C THR A 456 -54.27 -14.40 6.74
N ALA A 457 -53.97 -13.10 6.63
CA ALA A 457 -54.39 -12.27 5.51
C ALA A 457 -53.78 -12.72 4.16
N LEU A 458 -52.51 -13.13 4.14
CA LEU A 458 -51.84 -13.63 2.94
C LEU A 458 -52.30 -15.03 2.53
N ARG A 459 -52.66 -15.89 3.50
CA ARG A 459 -53.31 -17.19 3.25
C ARG A 459 -54.72 -17.02 2.69
N LEU A 460 -55.48 -16.05 3.18
CA LEU A 460 -56.78 -15.67 2.59
C LEU A 460 -56.64 -15.10 1.17
N ALA A 461 -55.49 -14.48 0.86
CA ALA A 461 -55.16 -13.96 -0.47
C ALA A 461 -54.47 -14.99 -1.41
N GLY A 462 -54.40 -16.27 -1.04
CA GLY A 462 -53.86 -17.34 -1.90
C GLY A 462 -52.34 -17.32 -2.14
N LYS A 463 -51.56 -16.52 -1.41
CA LYS A 463 -50.10 -16.43 -1.55
C LYS A 463 -49.40 -16.94 -0.29
N GLY A 464 -49.31 -18.27 -0.16
CA GLY A 464 -48.53 -18.91 0.90
C GLY A 464 -47.03 -18.91 0.56
N GLN A 465 -46.22 -18.10 1.24
CA GLN A 465 -44.77 -18.30 1.33
C GLN A 465 -44.43 -18.89 2.69
N GLY A 466 -43.88 -20.11 2.68
CA GLY A 466 -43.34 -20.78 3.87
C GLY A 466 -42.12 -20.03 4.44
N SER A 467 -41.92 -20.16 5.75
CA SER A 467 -40.92 -19.45 6.56
C SER A 467 -39.47 -19.75 6.15
N THR A 468 -38.87 -18.90 5.31
CA THR A 468 -37.45 -18.95 4.89
C THR A 468 -36.47 -18.28 5.88
N VAL A 469 -36.98 -17.56 6.89
CA VAL A 469 -36.20 -16.65 7.75
C VAL A 469 -35.24 -17.38 8.72
N SER A 470 -35.60 -18.58 9.21
CA SER A 470 -34.74 -19.33 10.16
C SER A 470 -33.43 -19.77 9.51
N ASN A 471 -33.50 -20.30 8.27
CA ASN A 471 -32.33 -20.76 7.53
C ASN A 471 -31.38 -19.61 7.13
N GLU A 472 -31.87 -18.38 7.01
CA GLU A 472 -31.05 -17.22 6.65
C GLU A 472 -30.23 -16.70 7.85
N ASN A 473 -30.83 -16.63 9.04
CA ASN A 473 -30.10 -16.23 10.26
C ASN A 473 -29.01 -17.24 10.64
N ASP A 474 -29.27 -18.55 10.50
CA ASP A 474 -28.27 -19.57 10.79
C ASP A 474 -27.09 -19.51 9.82
N ARG A 475 -27.35 -19.25 8.53
CA ARG A 475 -26.31 -18.97 7.54
C ARG A 475 -25.50 -17.73 7.89
N LEU A 476 -26.15 -16.63 8.26
CA LEU A 476 -25.47 -15.40 8.67
C LEU A 476 -24.62 -15.59 9.93
N ARG A 477 -25.09 -16.35 10.93
CA ARG A 477 -24.31 -16.72 12.12
C ARG A 477 -23.03 -17.47 11.71
N HIS A 478 -23.16 -18.48 10.84
CA HIS A 478 -22.02 -19.24 10.35
C HIS A 478 -21.02 -18.37 9.59
N ASP A 479 -21.50 -17.48 8.70
CA ASP A 479 -20.66 -16.55 7.96
C ASP A 479 -19.93 -15.55 8.87
N ILE A 480 -20.59 -15.04 9.91
CA ILE A 480 -19.97 -14.15 10.91
C ILE A 480 -18.85 -14.88 11.64
N VAL A 481 -19.12 -16.08 12.18
CA VAL A 481 -18.14 -16.88 12.90
C VAL A 481 -16.97 -17.23 11.99
N SER A 482 -17.23 -17.64 10.74
CA SER A 482 -16.20 -17.93 9.73
C SER A 482 -15.31 -16.70 9.47
N LYS A 483 -15.88 -15.50 9.31
CA LYS A 483 -15.10 -14.27 9.12
C LYS A 483 -14.28 -13.90 10.35
N LEU A 484 -14.84 -14.02 11.55
CA LEU A 484 -14.12 -13.74 12.81
C LEU A 484 -12.97 -14.73 13.01
N ASN A 485 -13.18 -16.02 12.72
CA ASN A 485 -12.13 -17.04 12.76
C ASN A 485 -11.04 -16.77 11.71
N GLY A 486 -11.43 -16.30 10.52
CA GLY A 486 -10.48 -15.83 9.50
C GLY A 486 -9.62 -14.66 9.98
N GLN A 487 -10.23 -13.67 10.65
CA GLN A 487 -9.51 -12.53 11.25
C GLN A 487 -8.57 -12.99 12.36
N LEU A 488 -9.04 -13.84 13.29
CA LEU A 488 -8.21 -14.41 14.36
C LEU A 488 -7.03 -15.21 13.80
N SER A 489 -7.26 -16.00 12.74
CA SER A 489 -6.20 -16.77 12.07
C SER A 489 -5.16 -15.85 11.44
N GLY A 490 -5.58 -14.78 10.76
CA GLY A 490 -4.68 -13.78 10.19
C GLY A 490 -3.84 -13.04 11.25
N VAL A 491 -4.45 -12.65 12.38
CA VAL A 491 -3.70 -12.04 13.50
C VAL A 491 -2.67 -13.02 14.06
N ARG A 492 -3.03 -14.29 14.24
CA ARG A 492 -2.13 -15.34 14.77
C ARG A 492 -1.00 -15.68 13.81
N GLU A 493 -1.26 -15.68 12.50
CA GLU A 493 -0.23 -15.86 11.48
C GLU A 493 0.78 -14.71 11.53
N ASN A 494 0.30 -13.46 11.56
CA ASN A 494 1.16 -12.29 11.69
C ASN A 494 1.97 -12.33 13.00
N GLN A 495 1.37 -12.74 14.11
CA GLN A 495 2.08 -12.90 15.40
C GLN A 495 3.24 -13.89 15.26
N ARG A 496 2.99 -15.07 14.68
CA ARG A 496 4.03 -16.08 14.44
C ARG A 496 5.13 -15.55 13.51
N ASN A 497 4.76 -14.77 12.51
CA ASN A 497 5.71 -14.19 11.55
C ASN A 497 6.66 -13.20 12.24
N GLU A 498 6.15 -12.31 13.10
CA GLU A 498 6.97 -11.39 13.90
C GLU A 498 7.82 -12.13 14.94
N GLY A 499 7.27 -13.14 15.62
CA GLY A 499 8.03 -13.96 16.57
C GLY A 499 9.17 -14.74 15.89
N ASN A 500 8.92 -15.31 14.71
CA ASN A 500 9.96 -15.98 13.90
C ASN A 500 11.05 -15.00 13.47
N LYS A 501 10.67 -13.77 13.10
CA LYS A 501 11.62 -12.71 12.74
C LYS A 501 12.52 -12.35 13.92
N ALA A 502 11.94 -12.07 15.08
CA ALA A 502 12.69 -11.79 16.31
C ALA A 502 13.64 -12.94 16.70
N LYS A 503 13.18 -14.19 16.59
CA LYS A 503 13.99 -15.38 16.89
C LYS A 503 15.20 -15.52 15.96
N ILE A 504 15.01 -15.28 14.66
CA ILE A 504 16.08 -15.38 13.67
C ILE A 504 17.13 -14.30 13.93
N ILE A 505 16.70 -13.05 14.14
CA ILE A 505 17.63 -11.96 14.48
C ILE A 505 18.35 -12.27 15.80
N GLY A 506 17.62 -12.78 16.80
CA GLY A 506 18.20 -13.19 18.09
C GLY A 506 19.27 -14.28 17.95
N THR A 507 19.10 -15.22 17.02
CA THR A 507 20.10 -16.27 16.74
C THR A 507 21.38 -15.66 16.16
N ILE A 508 21.26 -14.69 15.24
CA ILE A 508 22.42 -13.98 14.68
C ILE A 508 23.15 -13.18 15.76
N LEU A 509 22.41 -12.45 16.59
CA LEU A 509 22.99 -11.66 17.67
C LEU A 509 23.73 -12.55 18.67
N ALA A 510 23.12 -13.69 19.05
CA ALA A 510 23.73 -14.64 19.99
C ALA A 510 25.03 -15.26 19.44
N ALA A 511 25.05 -15.66 18.17
CA ALA A 511 26.23 -16.25 17.52
C ALA A 511 27.44 -15.30 17.51
N ASN A 512 27.21 -13.99 17.51
CA ASN A 512 28.29 -12.99 17.53
C ASN A 512 28.66 -12.50 18.95
N CYS A 513 27.88 -12.87 19.97
CA CYS A 513 28.12 -12.45 21.37
C CYS A 513 29.00 -13.43 22.16
N GLU A 514 29.59 -14.46 21.55
CA GLU A 514 30.57 -15.34 22.22
C GLU A 514 31.78 -14.51 22.71
N GLY A 515 31.72 -14.05 23.97
CA GLY A 515 32.76 -13.27 24.64
C GLY A 515 32.60 -11.73 24.61
N LYS A 516 31.48 -11.17 24.12
CA LYS A 516 31.24 -9.71 24.07
C LYS A 516 29.90 -9.32 24.69
N THR A 517 29.81 -8.12 25.26
CA THR A 517 28.55 -7.55 25.76
C THR A 517 27.56 -7.40 24.60
N PRO A 518 26.25 -7.71 24.81
CA PRO A 518 25.23 -7.50 23.79
C PRO A 518 25.27 -6.07 23.28
N SER A 519 25.25 -5.88 21.95
CA SER A 519 25.22 -4.55 21.36
C SER A 519 23.93 -3.82 21.77
N GLU A 520 24.06 -2.62 22.32
CA GLU A 520 22.90 -1.78 22.58
C GLU A 520 22.19 -1.41 21.27
N PRO A 521 20.85 -1.40 21.23
CA PRO A 521 20.11 -1.11 20.02
C PRO A 521 20.28 0.36 19.61
N ILE A 522 20.59 0.59 18.33
CA ILE A 522 20.58 1.93 17.72
C ILE A 522 19.33 2.03 16.86
N TYR A 523 18.40 2.88 17.28
CA TYR A 523 17.10 3.04 16.63
C TYR A 523 17.15 4.09 15.53
N SER A 524 16.54 3.80 14.38
CA SER A 524 16.22 4.83 13.39
C SER A 524 15.05 5.71 13.86
N THR A 525 14.86 6.88 13.25
CA THR A 525 13.72 7.75 13.56
C THR A 525 12.36 7.10 13.29
N ASP A 526 12.27 6.25 12.26
CA ASP A 526 11.09 5.43 11.99
C ASP A 526 10.82 4.46 13.15
N GLN A 527 11.87 3.79 13.66
CA GLN A 527 11.76 2.86 14.78
C GLN A 527 11.43 3.57 16.10
N LEU A 528 12.03 4.73 16.40
CA LEU A 528 11.69 5.52 17.60
C LEU A 528 10.22 5.94 17.61
N ALA A 529 9.71 6.38 16.46
CA ALA A 529 8.31 6.75 16.31
C ALA A 529 7.36 5.55 16.47
N GLU A 530 7.77 4.39 15.97
CA GLU A 530 7.02 3.16 16.14
C GLU A 530 7.04 2.66 17.58
N ILE A 531 8.20 2.67 18.25
CA ILE A 531 8.33 2.30 19.66
C ILE A 531 7.46 3.19 20.54
N ASP A 532 7.39 4.50 20.25
CA ASP A 532 6.50 5.45 20.94
C ASP A 532 5.04 4.98 20.88
N THR A 533 4.59 4.60 19.68
CA THR A 533 3.24 4.13 19.44
C THR A 533 2.98 2.76 20.09
N LEU A 534 3.92 1.83 19.96
CA LEU A 534 3.80 0.46 20.46
C LEU A 534 3.84 0.44 21.99
N SER A 535 4.75 1.16 22.62
CA SER A 535 4.89 1.21 24.09
C SER A 535 3.65 1.81 24.73
N LEU A 536 3.09 2.89 24.16
CA LEU A 536 1.83 3.47 24.62
C LEU A 536 0.65 2.48 24.46
N ARG A 537 0.52 1.81 23.30
CA ARG A 537 -0.59 0.85 23.06
C ARG A 537 -0.52 -0.39 23.94
N LEU A 538 0.69 -0.88 24.20
CA LEU A 538 0.97 -2.05 25.04
C LEU A 538 1.07 -1.73 26.53
N LYS A 539 1.13 -0.45 26.89
CA LYS A 539 1.28 0.02 28.27
C LYS A 539 2.62 -0.40 28.89
N LEU A 540 3.71 -0.29 28.11
CA LEU A 540 5.08 -0.62 28.52
C LEU A 540 5.82 0.63 28.99
N GLU A 541 5.74 0.94 30.29
CA GLU A 541 6.37 2.12 30.92
C GLU A 541 7.87 2.24 30.62
N GLU A 542 8.64 1.20 30.93
CA GLU A 542 10.10 1.21 30.72
C GLU A 542 10.48 1.52 29.25
N HIS A 543 9.76 0.94 28.29
CA HIS A 543 10.03 1.16 26.87
C HIS A 543 9.59 2.55 26.42
N TYR A 544 8.51 3.07 27.00
CA TYR A 544 8.03 4.42 26.74
C TYR A 544 9.06 5.46 27.17
N ASP A 545 9.66 5.26 28.35
CA ASP A 545 10.63 6.18 28.95
C ASP A 545 12.00 6.09 28.30
N LYS A 546 12.49 4.87 28.08
CA LYS A 546 13.74 4.69 27.34
C LYS A 546 13.65 5.35 25.96
N ASN A 547 12.54 5.16 25.24
CA ASN A 547 12.32 5.80 23.95
C ASN A 547 12.24 7.33 24.03
N TRP A 548 11.73 7.89 25.13
CA TRP A 548 11.77 9.33 25.35
C TRP A 548 13.21 9.84 25.49
N ASN A 549 14.04 9.15 26.25
CA ASN A 549 15.45 9.51 26.41
C ASN A 549 16.22 9.44 25.08
N GLU A 550 15.95 8.45 24.24
CA GLU A 550 16.54 8.37 22.89
C GLU A 550 16.09 9.55 22.00
N GLN A 551 14.80 9.91 22.05
CA GLN A 551 14.29 11.09 21.33
C GLN A 551 14.93 12.40 21.83
N LEU A 552 15.08 12.55 23.15
CA LEU A 552 15.76 13.69 23.76
C LEU A 552 17.21 13.80 23.29
N THR A 553 17.97 12.71 23.36
CA THR A 553 19.37 12.66 22.92
C THR A 553 19.50 13.01 21.44
N LEU A 554 18.62 12.48 20.59
CA LEU A 554 18.59 12.80 19.16
C LEU A 554 18.34 14.29 18.92
N ILE A 555 17.33 14.87 19.56
CA ILE A 555 16.99 16.28 19.38
C ILE A 555 18.11 17.17 19.93
N ALA A 556 18.61 16.90 21.14
CA ALA A 556 19.63 17.71 21.80
C ALA A 556 20.97 17.73 21.03
N SER A 557 21.38 16.57 20.49
CA SER A 557 22.62 16.40 19.73
C SER A 557 22.57 16.92 18.30
N ALA A 558 21.41 17.37 17.81
CA ALA A 558 21.27 17.93 16.47
C ALA A 558 22.14 19.19 16.29
N GLY A 559 22.93 19.22 15.23
CA GLY A 559 23.84 20.31 14.87
C GLY A 559 23.24 21.34 13.90
N ASN A 560 24.06 22.31 13.51
CA ASN A 560 23.70 23.36 12.54
C ASN A 560 23.56 22.85 11.10
N ASP A 561 23.93 21.60 10.85
CA ASP A 561 23.76 20.88 9.59
C ASP A 561 22.40 20.15 9.49
N SER A 562 21.68 20.02 10.60
CA SER A 562 20.35 19.42 10.66
C SER A 562 19.34 20.16 9.76
N ARG A 563 18.30 19.43 9.33
CA ARG A 563 17.23 20.02 8.53
C ARG A 563 16.37 20.98 9.34
N ALA A 564 16.22 20.73 10.64
CA ALA A 564 15.53 21.59 11.60
C ALA A 564 16.19 22.97 11.66
N TYR A 565 17.52 23.02 11.82
CA TYR A 565 18.26 24.29 11.83
C TYR A 565 18.06 25.08 10.52
N ARG A 566 18.18 24.40 9.37
CA ARG A 566 17.97 25.02 8.05
C ARG A 566 16.55 25.55 7.87
N LYS A 567 15.53 24.85 8.39
CA LYS A 567 14.14 25.32 8.36
C LYS A 567 13.94 26.52 9.29
N LEU A 568 14.54 26.48 10.48
CA LEU A 568 14.45 27.56 11.45
C LEU A 568 15.00 28.87 10.88
N LEU A 569 16.22 28.86 10.34
CA LEU A 569 16.84 30.06 9.77
C LEU A 569 16.08 30.64 8.57
N LYS A 570 15.40 29.79 7.78
CA LYS A 570 14.55 30.26 6.67
C LYS A 570 13.33 31.04 7.14
N VAL A 571 12.77 30.68 8.30
CA VAL A 571 11.60 31.34 8.87
C VAL A 571 12.03 32.55 9.71
N ASN A 572 13.10 32.40 10.49
CA ASN A 572 13.64 33.45 11.34
C ASN A 572 15.19 33.34 11.41
N PRO A 573 15.92 34.19 10.66
CA PRO A 573 17.39 34.15 10.62
C PRO A 573 18.09 34.42 11.96
N THR A 574 17.42 35.06 12.92
CA THR A 574 17.99 35.41 14.23
C THR A 574 17.56 34.46 15.36
N ALA A 575 16.82 33.39 15.04
CA ALA A 575 16.34 32.46 16.05
C ALA A 575 17.47 31.62 16.65
N ASP A 576 17.45 31.46 17.97
CA ASP A 576 18.33 30.54 18.68
C ASP A 576 17.86 29.09 18.47
N PHE A 577 18.76 28.25 17.96
CA PHE A 577 18.48 26.84 17.74
C PHE A 577 18.35 26.05 19.05
N THR A 578 19.05 26.47 20.11
CA THR A 578 18.96 25.82 21.42
C THR A 578 17.57 26.03 22.01
N ASP A 579 17.08 27.27 22.01
CA ASP A 579 15.69 27.59 22.36
C ASP A 579 14.68 26.81 21.48
N HIS A 580 14.93 26.68 20.17
CA HIS A 580 14.08 25.87 19.30
C HIS A 580 14.04 24.39 19.72
N LYS A 581 15.20 23.76 19.97
CA LYS A 581 15.28 22.38 20.48
C LYS A 581 14.49 22.21 21.78
N ASN A 582 14.68 23.12 22.73
CA ASN A 582 13.99 23.11 24.02
C ASN A 582 12.46 23.25 23.85
N LYS A 583 12.00 24.11 22.93
CA LYS A 583 10.58 24.23 22.60
C LYS A 583 9.99 22.95 22.02
N ILE A 584 10.73 22.26 21.15
CA ILE A 584 10.28 20.96 20.60
C ILE A 584 10.21 19.90 21.70
N ILE A 585 11.25 19.80 22.53
CA ILE A 585 11.31 18.86 23.66
C ILE A 585 10.14 19.12 24.62
N ALA A 586 9.96 20.36 25.07
CA ALA A 586 8.89 20.74 25.98
C ALA A 586 7.51 20.45 25.39
N GLY A 587 7.29 20.85 24.13
CA GLY A 587 6.03 20.60 23.43
C GLY A 587 5.71 19.12 23.28
N ARG A 588 6.71 18.27 23.02
CA ARG A 588 6.53 16.80 22.93
C ARG A 588 6.28 16.17 24.29
N ALA A 589 6.99 16.57 25.34
CA ALA A 589 6.78 16.07 26.70
C ALA A 589 5.32 16.29 27.16
N ILE A 590 4.79 17.50 26.94
CA ILE A 590 3.40 17.85 27.27
C ILE A 590 2.41 17.06 26.41
N ALA A 591 2.66 16.92 25.10
CA ALA A 591 1.80 16.15 24.21
C ALA A 591 1.71 14.67 24.63
N ARG A 592 2.84 14.07 25.02
CA ARG A 592 2.95 12.70 25.52
C ARG A 592 2.17 12.48 26.82
N GLU A 593 2.22 13.42 27.76
CA GLU A 593 1.40 13.38 28.97
C GLU A 593 -0.10 13.43 28.65
N ILE A 594 -0.52 14.30 27.74
CA ILE A 594 -1.93 14.40 27.35
C ILE A 594 -2.39 13.12 26.66
N ALA A 595 -1.60 12.59 25.73
CA ALA A 595 -1.91 11.36 25.00
C ALA A 595 -2.01 10.13 25.94
N SER A 596 -1.08 10.00 26.89
CA SER A 596 -1.13 8.93 27.89
C SER A 596 -2.33 9.04 28.82
N ARG A 597 -2.74 10.26 29.22
CA ARG A 597 -3.97 10.47 30.01
C ARG A 597 -5.21 10.01 29.26
N VAL A 598 -5.29 10.29 27.95
CA VAL A 598 -6.39 9.81 27.10
C VAL A 598 -6.47 8.27 27.09
N GLU A 599 -5.33 7.59 27.00
CA GLU A 599 -5.29 6.12 27.04
C GLU A 599 -5.67 5.55 28.42
N LEU A 600 -5.26 6.21 29.51
CA LEU A 600 -5.67 5.83 30.87
C LEU A 600 -7.19 5.99 31.07
N ASP A 601 -7.76 7.11 30.63
CA ASP A 601 -9.20 7.38 30.78
C ASP A 601 -10.02 6.39 29.93
N LYS A 602 -9.52 6.02 28.75
CA LYS A 602 -10.08 4.94 27.94
C LYS A 602 -10.01 3.57 28.66
N ALA A 603 -8.87 3.20 29.22
CA ALA A 603 -8.73 1.93 29.97
C ALA A 603 -9.69 1.87 31.16
N LYS A 604 -9.85 2.97 31.91
CA LYS A 604 -10.82 3.09 33.01
C LYS A 604 -12.26 2.93 32.52
N GLU A 605 -12.62 3.53 31.39
CA GLU A 605 -13.96 3.40 30.83
C GLU A 605 -14.23 1.97 30.34
N GLU A 606 -13.25 1.31 29.72
CA GLU A 606 -13.38 -0.09 29.29
C GLU A 606 -13.58 -1.01 30.51
N LEU A 607 -12.79 -0.85 31.58
CA LEU A 607 -12.97 -1.57 32.84
C LEU A 607 -14.36 -1.30 33.43
N ARG A 608 -14.78 -0.04 33.57
CA ARG A 608 -16.10 0.32 34.11
C ARG A 608 -17.24 -0.29 33.30
N THR A 609 -17.14 -0.23 31.98
CA THR A 609 -18.15 -0.79 31.06
C THR A 609 -18.22 -2.30 31.19
N PHE A 610 -17.06 -2.96 31.28
CA PHE A 610 -16.96 -4.39 31.52
C PHE A 610 -17.56 -4.76 32.88
N THR A 611 -17.14 -4.15 33.98
CA THR A 611 -17.67 -4.45 35.33
C THR A 611 -19.18 -4.29 35.42
N ARG A 612 -19.77 -3.30 34.74
CA ARG A 612 -21.23 -3.09 34.69
C ARG A 612 -21.97 -4.17 33.88
N SER A 613 -21.33 -4.78 32.88
CA SER A 613 -21.97 -5.67 31.92
C SER A 613 -21.44 -7.11 31.93
N LYS A 614 -20.43 -7.42 32.75
CA LYS A 614 -19.70 -8.70 32.76
C LYS A 614 -20.61 -9.92 32.97
N HIS A 615 -21.72 -9.75 33.67
CA HIS A 615 -22.69 -10.81 33.91
C HIS A 615 -23.46 -11.23 32.64
N PHE A 616 -23.67 -10.30 31.71
CA PHE A 616 -24.41 -10.50 30.47
C PHE A 616 -23.49 -10.63 29.25
N GLN A 617 -22.18 -10.53 29.44
CA GLN A 617 -21.24 -10.65 28.35
C GLN A 617 -21.09 -12.12 27.97
N LYS A 618 -21.45 -12.44 26.73
CA LYS A 618 -21.27 -13.79 26.19
C LYS A 618 -19.81 -14.01 25.81
N VAL A 619 -19.29 -15.17 26.19
CA VAL A 619 -17.93 -15.65 25.91
C VAL A 619 -18.03 -16.91 25.04
N ALA A 620 -17.10 -17.05 24.11
CA ALA A 620 -17.00 -18.23 23.25
C ALA A 620 -16.53 -19.45 24.05
N ILE A 621 -17.26 -20.56 23.92
CA ILE A 621 -16.91 -21.87 24.48
C ILE A 621 -16.91 -22.86 23.33
N ALA A 622 -15.72 -23.38 23.03
CA ALA A 622 -15.59 -24.44 22.04
C ALA A 622 -15.93 -25.80 22.68
N ASP A 623 -16.83 -26.54 22.04
CA ASP A 623 -17.00 -27.96 22.30
C ASP A 623 -15.75 -28.70 21.79
N LYS A 624 -15.08 -29.44 22.68
CA LYS A 624 -13.87 -30.18 22.34
C LYS A 624 -14.13 -31.37 21.43
N ALA A 625 -15.34 -31.91 21.42
CA ALA A 625 -15.72 -33.08 20.63
C ALA A 625 -16.15 -32.69 19.22
N THR A 626 -16.98 -31.66 19.07
CA THR A 626 -17.52 -31.23 17.77
C THR A 626 -16.74 -30.07 17.13
N GLY A 627 -16.03 -29.28 17.93
CA GLY A 627 -15.41 -28.04 17.48
C GLY A 627 -16.40 -26.87 17.35
N ASP A 628 -17.67 -27.07 17.68
CA ASP A 628 -18.68 -26.02 17.63
C ASP A 628 -18.45 -24.98 18.72
N VAL A 629 -18.73 -23.72 18.42
CA VAL A 629 -18.55 -22.61 19.35
C VAL A 629 -19.92 -22.13 19.85
N ALA A 630 -20.18 -22.33 21.14
CA ALA A 630 -21.32 -21.76 21.83
C ALA A 630 -20.94 -20.41 22.48
N PHE A 631 -21.87 -19.47 22.52
CA PHE A 631 -21.68 -18.19 23.19
C PHE A 631 -22.58 -18.12 24.42
N LEU A 632 -21.99 -18.16 25.62
CA LEU A 632 -22.70 -18.19 26.90
C LEU A 632 -22.19 -17.07 27.82
N SER A 633 -23.08 -16.46 28.60
CA SER A 633 -22.76 -15.49 29.64
C SER A 633 -22.90 -16.09 31.03
N LEU A 634 -22.38 -15.40 32.07
CA LEU A 634 -22.61 -15.81 33.46
C LEU A 634 -24.10 -15.88 33.80
N HIS A 635 -24.89 -14.94 33.28
CA HIS A 635 -26.35 -14.94 33.44
C HIS A 635 -27.01 -16.20 32.87
N ASP A 636 -26.47 -16.79 31.79
CA ASP A 636 -27.05 -17.98 31.16
C ASP A 636 -26.76 -19.27 31.94
N VAL A 637 -25.69 -19.29 32.74
CA VAL A 637 -25.24 -20.49 33.47
C VAL A 637 -25.43 -20.40 34.98
N ASP A 638 -25.64 -19.20 35.51
CA ASP A 638 -25.89 -19.03 36.93
C ASP A 638 -27.28 -19.58 37.30
N PRO A 639 -27.40 -20.22 38.48
CA PRO A 639 -28.69 -20.72 38.93
C PRO A 639 -29.67 -19.54 39.06
N PRO A 640 -30.96 -19.76 38.78
CA PRO A 640 -31.96 -18.70 38.86
C PRO A 640 -31.91 -18.04 40.24
N ARG A 641 -31.89 -16.71 40.27
CA ARG A 641 -31.90 -15.94 41.52
C ARG A 641 -33.27 -16.04 42.19
N ARG A 642 -33.56 -17.19 42.81
CA ARG A 642 -34.69 -17.35 43.73
C ARG A 642 -34.37 -16.65 45.07
N ASN A 643 -35.42 -16.25 45.77
CA ASN A 643 -35.35 -15.43 46.98
C ASN A 643 -34.92 -16.23 48.23
N SER A 644 -35.03 -17.57 48.23
CA SER A 644 -34.63 -18.38 49.38
C SER A 644 -33.21 -18.95 49.23
N LEU A 645 -32.47 -18.99 50.34
CA LEU A 645 -31.13 -19.62 50.39
C LEU A 645 -31.21 -21.14 50.19
N LEU A 646 -32.32 -21.76 50.60
CA LEU A 646 -32.55 -23.20 50.48
C LEU A 646 -32.75 -23.62 49.01
N ASP A 647 -33.51 -22.85 48.23
CA ASP A 647 -33.66 -23.09 46.79
C ASP A 647 -32.32 -22.98 46.05
N ARG A 648 -31.49 -21.99 46.42
CA ARG A 648 -30.14 -21.85 45.84
C ARG A 648 -29.23 -23.03 46.18
N ALA A 649 -29.34 -23.55 47.40
CA ALA A 649 -28.57 -24.73 47.81
C ALA A 649 -29.02 -25.98 47.05
N LEU A 650 -30.34 -26.18 46.88
CA LEU A 650 -30.89 -27.30 46.12
C LEU A 650 -30.49 -27.22 44.63
N ASP A 651 -30.60 -26.05 44.00
CA ASP A 651 -30.21 -25.87 42.59
C ASP A 651 -28.71 -26.16 42.37
N GLN A 652 -27.84 -25.88 43.35
CA GLN A 652 -26.42 -26.23 43.27
C GLN A 652 -26.14 -27.71 43.49
N VAL A 653 -26.92 -28.38 44.35
CA VAL A 653 -26.80 -29.82 44.63
C VAL A 653 -27.24 -30.64 43.42
N PHE A 654 -28.33 -30.26 42.76
CA PHE A 654 -28.88 -30.95 41.59
C PHE A 654 -28.27 -30.51 40.25
N GLU A 655 -27.36 -29.53 40.27
CA GLU A 655 -26.62 -29.12 39.07
C GLU A 655 -25.79 -30.28 38.50
N SER A 656 -25.93 -30.53 37.20
CA SER A 656 -25.12 -31.54 36.51
C SER A 656 -23.62 -31.19 36.56
N ARG A 657 -22.77 -32.23 36.54
CA ARG A 657 -21.31 -32.05 36.51
C ARG A 657 -20.87 -31.20 35.32
N GLU A 658 -21.53 -31.34 34.18
CA GLU A 658 -21.26 -30.61 32.94
C GLU A 658 -21.62 -29.13 33.06
N HIS A 659 -22.83 -28.81 33.54
CA HIS A 659 -23.26 -27.42 33.74
C HIS A 659 -22.34 -26.70 34.73
N ARG A 660 -21.97 -27.39 35.82
CA ARG A 660 -20.99 -26.89 36.80
C ARG A 660 -19.62 -26.61 36.17
N ALA A 661 -19.16 -27.50 35.29
CA ALA A 661 -17.89 -27.32 34.58
C ALA A 661 -17.94 -26.10 33.65
N ILE A 662 -19.01 -25.97 32.86
CA ILE A 662 -19.22 -24.82 31.96
C ILE A 662 -19.25 -23.52 32.77
N ARG A 663 -20.01 -23.46 33.87
CA ARG A 663 -20.07 -22.26 34.73
C ARG A 663 -18.70 -21.88 35.28
N ARG A 664 -17.91 -22.85 35.76
CA ARG A 664 -16.54 -22.60 36.24
C ARG A 664 -15.65 -22.06 35.12
N THR A 665 -15.75 -22.59 33.91
CA THR A 665 -15.01 -22.10 32.74
C THR A 665 -15.39 -20.65 32.41
N ILE A 666 -16.69 -20.34 32.29
CA ILE A 666 -17.14 -18.96 32.01
C ILE A 666 -16.70 -18.01 33.10
N LYS A 667 -16.89 -18.38 34.38
CA LYS A 667 -16.48 -17.57 35.52
C LYS A 667 -14.98 -17.27 35.47
N SER A 668 -14.15 -18.28 35.25
CA SER A 668 -12.70 -18.12 35.11
C SER A 668 -12.31 -17.20 33.94
N LEU A 669 -12.99 -17.30 32.79
CA LEU A 669 -12.73 -16.43 31.64
C LEU A 669 -13.13 -14.97 31.92
N VAL A 670 -14.27 -14.75 32.57
CA VAL A 670 -14.75 -13.42 32.95
C VAL A 670 -13.84 -12.78 34.01
N GLU A 671 -13.47 -13.51 35.06
CA GLU A 671 -12.55 -13.05 36.10
C GLU A 671 -11.15 -12.77 35.52
N GLY A 672 -10.65 -13.65 34.65
CA GLY A 672 -9.38 -13.46 33.96
C GLY A 672 -9.38 -12.20 33.07
N ARG A 673 -10.51 -11.88 32.43
CA ARG A 673 -10.65 -10.63 31.67
C ARG A 673 -10.75 -9.40 32.56
N GLU A 674 -11.46 -9.48 33.68
CA GLU A 674 -11.51 -8.39 34.67
C GLU A 674 -10.11 -8.05 35.17
N GLN A 675 -9.33 -9.08 35.52
CA GLN A 675 -7.95 -8.92 35.96
C GLN A 675 -7.09 -8.24 34.88
N ARG A 676 -7.16 -8.70 33.62
CA ARG A 676 -6.43 -8.04 32.51
C ARG A 676 -6.77 -6.57 32.38
N LEU A 677 -8.05 -6.20 32.47
CA LEU A 677 -8.46 -4.79 32.38
C LEU A 677 -7.97 -3.97 33.58
N ASN A 678 -7.93 -4.55 34.79
CA ASN A 678 -7.32 -3.91 35.96
C ASN A 678 -5.80 -3.71 35.77
N ASP A 679 -5.10 -4.72 35.25
CA ASP A 679 -3.67 -4.66 34.95
C ASP A 679 -3.40 -3.58 33.89
N GLU A 680 -4.25 -3.46 32.87
CA GLU A 680 -4.15 -2.41 31.85
C GLU A 680 -4.34 -1.00 32.42
N VAL A 681 -5.27 -0.81 33.35
CA VAL A 681 -5.45 0.48 34.03
C VAL A 681 -4.21 0.82 34.87
N SER A 682 -3.67 -0.15 35.60
CA SER A 682 -2.46 0.02 36.40
C SER A 682 -1.24 0.36 35.53
N ALA A 683 -1.04 -0.38 34.43
CA ALA A 683 0.06 -0.14 33.50
C ALA A 683 -0.09 1.20 32.75
N ALA A 684 -1.30 1.58 32.34
CA ALA A 684 -1.56 2.89 31.75
C ALA A 684 -1.30 4.03 32.75
N LYS A 685 -1.57 3.81 34.05
CA LYS A 685 -1.25 4.78 35.09
C LYS A 685 0.26 4.97 35.23
N GLY A 686 1.05 3.90 35.22
CA GLY A 686 2.52 3.99 35.21
C GLY A 686 3.06 4.86 34.08
N ILE A 687 2.55 4.66 32.85
CA ILE A 687 2.89 5.53 31.71
C ILE A 687 2.52 6.99 31.96
N VAL A 688 1.33 7.27 32.50
CA VAL A 688 0.91 8.65 32.79
C VAL A 688 1.80 9.29 33.84
N ASP A 689 2.14 8.56 34.90
CA ASP A 689 2.97 9.05 35.99
C ASP A 689 4.38 9.40 35.46
N SER A 690 4.96 8.55 34.61
CA SER A 690 6.25 8.85 33.98
C SER A 690 6.18 9.98 32.94
N ALA A 691 5.14 10.02 32.10
CA ALA A 691 4.94 11.13 31.17
C ALA A 691 4.74 12.47 31.90
N ALA A 692 4.05 12.45 33.05
CA ALA A 692 3.86 13.63 33.89
C ALA A 692 5.16 14.08 34.56
N LEU A 693 6.03 13.14 34.98
CA LEU A 693 7.37 13.45 35.46
C LEU A 693 8.18 14.17 34.39
N ASN A 694 8.23 13.61 33.17
CA ASN A 694 8.94 14.20 32.02
C ASN A 694 8.37 15.59 31.64
N ALA A 695 7.06 15.80 31.77
CA ALA A 695 6.43 17.09 31.47
C ALA A 695 6.54 18.12 32.60
N SER A 696 6.88 17.70 33.82
CA SER A 696 6.86 18.57 35.01
C SER A 696 7.87 19.72 34.92
N GLU A 697 9.03 19.49 34.31
CA GLU A 697 10.07 20.49 34.07
C GLU A 697 9.60 21.66 33.19
N PHE A 698 8.55 21.44 32.39
CA PHE A 698 8.03 22.41 31.41
C PHE A 698 6.69 23.04 31.84
N LYS A 699 6.29 22.84 33.10
CA LYS A 699 5.10 23.43 33.68
C LYS A 699 5.49 24.41 34.76
N GLN A 700 5.00 25.64 34.66
CA GLN A 700 5.12 26.59 35.75
C GLN A 700 4.07 26.27 36.81
N SER A 701 4.54 26.08 38.04
CA SER A 701 3.65 26.03 39.20
C SER A 701 3.12 27.44 39.44
N SER A 702 1.81 27.65 39.32
CA SER A 702 1.19 28.92 39.72
C SER A 702 1.45 29.18 41.21
N LEU A 703 1.72 30.45 41.57
CA LEU A 703 1.98 30.93 42.94
C LEU A 703 0.92 30.55 43.99
N PHE A 704 -0.28 30.12 43.55
CA PHE A 704 -1.36 29.64 44.42
C PHE A 704 -1.63 28.12 44.31
N GLY A 705 -0.78 27.35 43.62
CA GLY A 705 -0.86 25.88 43.53
C GLY A 705 -2.09 25.33 42.79
N LEU A 706 -2.96 26.19 42.26
CA LEU A 706 -4.28 25.78 41.75
C LEU A 706 -4.29 25.40 40.27
N ARG A 707 -3.30 25.82 39.45
CA ARG A 707 -3.14 25.40 38.05
C ARG A 707 -1.69 25.37 37.61
N ASN A 708 -1.27 24.26 37.02
CA ASN A 708 -0.02 24.14 36.29
C ASN A 708 -0.30 24.47 34.83
N GLU A 709 0.00 25.69 34.40
CA GLU A 709 -0.10 26.05 32.99
C GLU A 709 1.20 25.67 32.26
N PRO A 710 1.10 25.02 31.09
CA PRO A 710 2.28 24.63 30.32
C PRO A 710 2.98 25.88 29.77
N VAL A 711 4.30 25.95 29.98
CA VAL A 711 5.14 27.06 29.47
C VAL A 711 5.31 26.96 27.95
N ALA A 712 5.26 25.74 27.41
CA ALA A 712 5.36 25.45 25.98
C ALA A 712 4.02 24.98 25.41
N LYS A 713 3.73 25.35 24.16
CA LYS A 713 2.58 24.79 23.42
C LYS A 713 2.85 23.30 23.12
N PRO A 714 1.88 22.40 23.38
CA PRO A 714 2.05 20.98 23.06
C PRO A 714 2.18 20.78 21.55
N ILE A 715 3.08 19.87 21.14
CA ILE A 715 3.30 19.52 19.74
C ILE A 715 2.77 18.12 19.53
N PHE A 716 1.58 17.98 18.97
CA PHE A 716 0.97 16.68 18.72
C PHE A 716 1.34 16.10 17.35
N THR A 717 1.45 14.78 17.28
CA THR A 717 1.48 14.03 16.03
C THR A 717 0.08 13.92 15.44
N SER A 718 -0.02 13.70 14.13
CA SER A 718 -1.33 13.46 13.49
C SER A 718 -2.10 12.30 14.13
N SER A 719 -1.42 11.24 14.56
CA SER A 719 -2.04 10.09 15.23
C SER A 719 -2.58 10.41 16.62
N GLU A 720 -1.86 11.23 17.40
CA GLU A 720 -2.32 11.67 18.72
C GLU A 720 -3.52 12.60 18.59
N ILE A 721 -3.51 13.53 17.62
CA ILE A 721 -4.67 14.39 17.31
C ILE A 721 -5.89 13.53 17.01
N THR A 722 -5.78 12.55 16.10
CA THR A 722 -6.88 11.64 15.78
C THR A 722 -7.35 10.83 16.99
N ALA A 723 -6.45 10.43 17.89
CA ALA A 723 -6.84 9.72 19.11
C ALA A 723 -7.61 10.63 20.08
N ILE A 724 -7.16 11.87 20.26
CA ILE A 724 -7.82 12.89 21.08
C ILE A 724 -9.19 13.25 20.49
N GLU A 725 -9.31 13.46 19.18
CA GLU A 725 -10.58 13.69 18.49
C GLU A 725 -11.56 12.55 18.75
N LYS A 726 -11.15 11.30 18.48
CA LYS A 726 -11.99 10.13 18.74
C LYS A 726 -12.44 10.04 20.20
N ARG A 727 -11.57 10.38 21.15
CA ARG A 727 -11.92 10.41 22.57
C ARG A 727 -12.91 11.53 22.89
N ALA A 728 -12.68 12.74 22.38
CA ALA A 728 -13.54 13.90 22.60
C ALA A 728 -14.97 13.66 22.10
N PHE A 729 -15.13 12.96 20.97
CA PHE A 729 -16.44 12.56 20.44
C PHE A 729 -17.05 11.32 21.11
N GLY A 730 -16.21 10.43 21.66
CA GLY A 730 -16.64 9.13 22.18
C GLY A 730 -16.88 9.06 23.68
N THR A 731 -16.34 10.00 24.46
CA THR A 731 -16.49 9.98 25.93
C THR A 731 -17.90 10.35 26.38
N ARG A 732 -18.37 9.71 27.45
CA ARG A 732 -19.64 10.05 28.12
C ARG A 732 -19.51 11.22 29.10
N ASP A 733 -18.29 11.63 29.43
CA ASP A 733 -18.02 12.74 30.34
C ASP A 733 -17.93 14.05 29.55
N ALA A 734 -18.95 14.90 29.70
CA ALA A 734 -19.02 16.18 29.02
C ALA A 734 -17.86 17.13 29.40
N SER A 735 -17.38 17.06 30.65
CA SER A 735 -16.26 17.90 31.11
C SER A 735 -14.95 17.46 30.46
N GLU A 736 -14.75 16.16 30.30
CA GLU A 736 -13.62 15.59 29.59
C GLU A 736 -13.65 16.00 28.11
N ALA A 737 -14.81 15.87 27.45
CA ALA A 737 -14.99 16.25 26.05
C ALA A 737 -14.62 17.73 25.80
N VAL A 738 -15.14 18.65 26.63
CA VAL A 738 -14.82 20.08 26.54
C VAL A 738 -13.33 20.34 26.75
N ARG A 739 -12.70 19.67 27.73
CA ARG A 739 -11.26 19.79 27.96
C ARG A 739 -10.45 19.35 26.74
N LEU A 740 -10.80 18.21 26.13
CA LEU A 740 -10.10 17.68 24.96
C LEU A 740 -10.33 18.56 23.71
N GLN A 741 -11.52 19.11 23.53
CA GLN A 741 -11.80 20.07 22.48
C GLN A 741 -10.95 21.34 22.61
N LYS A 742 -10.74 21.83 23.84
CA LYS A 742 -9.83 22.96 24.09
C LYS A 742 -8.39 22.63 23.71
N VAL A 743 -7.93 21.41 23.99
CA VAL A 743 -6.60 20.92 23.57
C VAL A 743 -6.50 20.84 22.04
N LEU A 744 -7.54 20.37 21.36
CA LEU A 744 -7.56 20.31 19.89
C LEU A 744 -7.55 21.70 19.25
N ALA A 745 -8.28 22.65 19.83
CA ALA A 745 -8.30 24.03 19.36
C ALA A 745 -6.92 24.68 19.44
N SER A 746 -6.16 24.46 20.52
CA SER A 746 -4.78 24.97 20.63
C SER A 746 -3.81 24.24 19.70
N ALA A 747 -4.06 22.97 19.38
CA ALA A 747 -3.25 22.19 18.44
C ALA A 747 -3.48 22.58 16.97
N ALA A 748 -4.67 23.09 16.62
CA ALA A 748 -5.04 23.45 15.24
C ALA A 748 -4.16 24.56 14.64
N GLU A 749 -3.52 25.37 15.49
CA GLU A 749 -2.60 26.43 15.08
C GLU A 749 -1.24 25.88 14.58
N GLN A 750 -0.93 24.61 14.81
CA GLN A 750 0.35 23.99 14.45
C GLN A 750 0.20 22.98 13.30
N PRO A 751 1.15 22.92 12.36
CA PRO A 751 1.16 21.91 11.31
C PRO A 751 1.39 20.53 11.94
N ALA A 752 0.37 19.66 11.88
CA ALA A 752 0.47 18.30 12.37
C ALA A 752 1.35 17.44 11.46
N GLY A 753 2.54 17.07 11.93
CA GLY A 753 3.45 16.11 11.31
C GLY A 753 3.33 14.71 11.91
N SER A 754 3.95 13.71 11.26
CA SER A 754 4.23 12.43 11.91
C SER A 754 5.41 12.59 12.88
N LEU A 755 5.50 11.76 13.93
CA LEU A 755 6.66 11.78 14.84
C LEU A 755 7.96 11.53 14.07
N THR A 756 7.92 10.63 13.10
CA THR A 756 9.00 10.39 12.15
C THR A 756 9.47 11.67 11.45
N ASP A 757 8.55 12.48 10.92
CA ASP A 757 8.92 13.72 10.23
C ASP A 757 9.56 14.74 11.19
N ILE A 758 9.06 14.81 12.42
CA ILE A 758 9.62 15.67 13.47
C ILE A 758 11.05 15.22 13.77
N LEU A 759 11.26 13.94 14.12
CA LEU A 759 12.58 13.44 14.49
C LEU A 759 13.58 13.48 13.33
N ARG A 760 13.13 13.19 12.10
CA ARG A 760 13.97 13.25 10.88
C ARG A 760 14.48 14.65 10.59
N ASP A 761 13.77 15.70 11.02
CA ASP A 761 14.30 17.05 10.89
C ASP A 761 15.54 17.29 11.77
N PHE A 762 15.67 16.55 12.88
CA PHE A 762 16.79 16.63 13.82
C PHE A 762 17.92 15.61 13.55
N GLU A 763 17.76 14.72 12.57
CA GLU A 763 18.86 13.84 12.15
C GLU A 763 20.03 14.67 11.58
N ASN A 764 21.23 14.44 12.12
CA ASN A 764 22.45 14.96 11.53
C ASN A 764 22.72 14.17 10.24
N PRO A 765 23.08 14.83 9.12
CA PRO A 765 23.49 14.13 7.92
C PRO A 765 24.68 13.22 8.24
N GLY A 766 24.47 11.91 8.20
CA GLY A 766 25.53 10.94 8.48
C GLY A 766 26.73 11.12 7.53
N PRO A 767 27.94 10.67 7.91
CA PRO A 767 29.16 10.87 7.12
C PRO A 767 29.21 10.15 5.76
N THR A 768 28.14 9.52 5.27
CA THR A 768 28.18 8.69 4.06
C THR A 768 27.46 9.26 2.83
N SER A 769 28.21 9.24 1.73
CA SER A 769 27.90 9.54 0.33
C SER A 769 28.00 11.00 -0.10
N THR A 770 29.18 11.30 -0.64
CA THR A 770 29.57 12.45 -1.48
C THR A 770 28.50 12.85 -2.51
N GLN A 771 27.62 11.94 -2.94
CA GLN A 771 26.54 12.22 -3.90
C GLN A 771 25.44 13.15 -3.37
N ASN A 772 25.10 13.09 -2.08
CA ASN A 772 24.12 14.02 -1.51
C ASN A 772 24.74 15.40 -1.28
N LYS A 773 26.03 15.46 -0.93
CA LYS A 773 26.78 16.73 -0.89
C LYS A 773 26.84 17.39 -2.26
N GLU A 774 27.08 16.66 -3.34
CA GLU A 774 27.08 17.22 -4.71
C GLU A 774 25.71 17.76 -5.13
N ARG A 775 24.63 17.03 -4.80
CA ARG A 775 23.26 17.44 -5.14
C ARG A 775 22.81 18.67 -4.34
N ASP A 776 23.14 18.73 -3.05
CA ASP A 776 22.86 19.87 -2.20
C ASP A 776 23.75 21.07 -2.55
N THR A 777 25.00 20.86 -2.94
CA THR A 777 25.90 21.92 -3.44
C THR A 777 25.41 22.46 -4.79
N ALA A 778 24.85 21.61 -5.65
CA ALA A 778 24.22 22.03 -6.90
C ALA A 778 22.96 22.88 -6.65
N LEU A 779 22.11 22.48 -5.70
CA LEU A 779 20.93 23.27 -5.30
C LEU A 779 21.30 24.60 -4.64
N GLN A 780 22.35 24.62 -3.82
CA GLN A 780 22.88 25.85 -3.22
C GLN A 780 23.47 26.78 -4.29
N LYS A 781 24.16 26.25 -5.30
CA LYS A 781 24.66 27.03 -6.45
C LYS A 781 23.52 27.61 -7.29
N ILE A 782 22.45 26.86 -7.51
CA ILE A 782 21.25 27.35 -8.21
C ILE A 782 20.55 28.46 -7.41
N ALA A 783 20.41 28.30 -6.09
CA ALA A 783 19.82 29.32 -5.23
C ALA A 783 20.67 30.61 -5.20
N ASN A 784 22.00 30.48 -5.14
CA ASN A 784 22.91 31.63 -5.18
C ASN A 784 22.92 32.32 -6.56
N GLN A 785 22.80 31.56 -7.66
CA GLN A 785 22.64 32.11 -9.01
C GLN A 785 21.29 32.85 -9.17
N GLN A 786 20.21 32.31 -8.60
CA GLN A 786 18.91 32.98 -8.61
C GLN A 786 18.92 34.28 -7.77
N ALA A 787 19.64 34.29 -6.64
CA ALA A 787 19.82 35.51 -5.84
C ALA A 787 20.68 36.56 -6.57
N ALA A 788 21.70 36.16 -7.32
CA ALA A 788 22.53 37.05 -8.12
C ALA A 788 21.77 37.68 -9.30
N VAL A 789 20.89 36.94 -9.97
CA VAL A 789 20.06 37.45 -11.08
C VAL A 789 19.04 38.50 -10.61
N VAL A 790 18.60 38.45 -9.36
CA VAL A 790 17.73 39.48 -8.76
C VAL A 790 18.53 40.75 -8.38
N SER A 791 19.83 40.63 -8.18
CA SER A 791 20.73 41.74 -7.83
C SER A 791 21.23 42.55 -9.03
N GLU A 792 21.18 42.01 -10.25
CA GLU A 792 21.79 42.64 -11.44
C GLU A 792 20.83 43.43 -12.34
N ASN A 793 19.58 43.67 -11.94
CA ASN A 793 18.64 44.50 -12.71
C ASN A 793 18.11 45.71 -11.93
N PRO A 794 18.88 46.78 -11.76
CA PRO A 794 18.34 48.07 -11.38
C PRO A 794 17.94 48.89 -12.62
N ALA A 795 16.67 49.28 -12.64
CA ALA A 795 16.05 50.42 -13.35
C ALA A 795 15.57 50.25 -14.81
N ARG A 796 14.25 50.46 -15.00
CA ARG A 796 13.70 51.69 -15.63
C ARG A 796 12.17 51.64 -15.62
N VAL A 797 11.53 52.49 -14.82
CA VAL A 797 10.15 52.91 -15.07
C VAL A 797 10.17 54.44 -15.15
N SER A 798 10.05 54.92 -16.38
CA SER A 798 9.89 56.32 -16.73
C SER A 798 8.47 56.78 -16.45
N VAL A 799 8.38 57.91 -15.75
CA VAL A 799 7.16 58.69 -15.51
C VAL A 799 6.67 59.28 -16.84
N GLY A 800 5.44 58.93 -17.22
CA GLY A 800 4.67 59.60 -18.28
C GLY A 800 3.51 60.34 -17.64
N ALA A 801 3.59 61.67 -17.66
CA ALA A 801 2.53 62.57 -17.27
C ALA A 801 1.42 62.57 -18.32
N ASP A 802 0.16 62.53 -17.89
CA ASP A 802 -0.90 63.21 -18.63
C ASP A 802 -1.98 63.76 -17.70
N ARG A 803 -2.33 65.00 -17.99
CA ARG A 803 -3.33 65.85 -17.33
C ARG A 803 -4.74 65.30 -17.59
N VAL A 804 -5.68 65.57 -16.67
CA VAL A 804 -6.83 66.47 -16.91
C VAL A 804 -7.85 66.41 -15.75
N LYS A 805 -8.07 67.61 -15.19
CA LYS A 805 -9.27 68.19 -14.53
C LYS A 805 -9.70 67.76 -13.12
N GLU A 806 -9.46 68.70 -12.20
CA GLU A 806 -10.26 69.03 -11.02
C GLU A 806 -11.75 69.26 -11.36
N PRO A 807 -12.63 69.23 -10.35
CA PRO A 807 -13.03 70.52 -9.79
C PRO A 807 -12.90 70.60 -8.27
N SER A 808 -12.52 71.80 -7.85
CA SER A 808 -12.57 72.28 -6.47
C SER A 808 -14.01 72.31 -5.93
N LEU A 809 -14.15 72.17 -4.62
CA LEU A 809 -14.83 73.19 -3.81
C LEU A 809 -14.58 72.97 -2.31
N TYR A 810 -14.15 74.08 -1.71
CA TYR A 810 -14.06 74.44 -0.30
C TYR A 810 -15.18 73.91 0.61
N GLY A 811 -14.84 73.72 1.89
CA GLY A 811 -15.82 73.79 2.97
C GLY A 811 -15.29 73.37 4.33
N HIS A 812 -14.86 74.33 5.13
CA HIS A 812 -14.51 74.18 6.55
C HIS A 812 -15.68 73.68 7.42
N SER A 813 -15.31 72.85 8.39
CA SER A 813 -15.72 72.84 9.81
C SER A 813 -17.21 72.97 10.17
N ARG A 814 -17.76 71.90 10.73
CA ARG A 814 -18.11 71.84 12.15
C ARG A 814 -17.97 70.43 12.70
#